data_AF-A0A813DGH6-F1
#
_entry.id   AF-A0A813DGH6-F1
#
_cell.length_a   1.000
_cell.length_b   1.000
_cell.length_c   1.000
_cell.angle_alpha   90.00
_cell.angle_beta   90.00
_cell.angle_gamma   90.00
#
_symmetry.space_group_name_H-M   'P 1'
#
loop_
_entity.id
_entity.type
_entity.pdbx_description
1 polymer ?
#
loop_
_entity_poly.entity_id
_entity_poly.type
_entity_poly.pdbx_seq_one_letter_code
_entity_poly.pdbx_strand_id
1 'polypeptide(L)'
;MSHGARRLALQLDYFMSAQFAGVALASRSGLYRKAGIDLKLLPTCPPGHEAKVVSLAYQRDPTDCTYVGCMEQNTLLPAMLSGRKVTPVAAMFGRSPLCLAGLPGAGIHGRAVAQEALRVGAHADTVELLQRIMPHALVLELDRAQKLDMLKSGQVDAVQVYDVMETLKLAHDLESEPEVLHLEGNAFPEVVLGYAQVLFAPSEALGDPAERQVLRAFLKATFDGWAQAIRDPAGAAQAVLEVQGESNHWVGSKDFVEESVKRCCDYVKLTRKCGTLGVIDQQRWAKASRWLLDTSSSNGCSGSEGAGSIGGAGGALDSTLWGPAEGQVDAHPVSRSIHAETAELAKQAVAKHGRSPKLVVVTVGETSLGHNHPEGPRRLQLFAHESCSWFSKSKTGASLGVHVEEIVLPKECSTQQLISELRRHRDADGLQLMWPMPSSIDAKAAYEAIPWRQDVDGAHFLGRALAPGGSRALTDALHAPVTCEGVLRVLDHYKVSLEGSRAVIVGRSWLVGQPLAHLLGSKGATCTLVHSSSKDLGRLCLEADLIVSAAGHPRLLSSEWVKPGAVVVNVGTSFCEDSMVPDIAPLEHLKHARLVVRTVGPTSVAVLLRNVAQNALSRDVRAIGATSETPSLSPEEALARVHSGWFLARANDKGNLSLQRTFYFPTYPEAVDFVAAASEEAEKLNHHPNIQLTHHCKSGATVTASVSTYATTALSHYDCDLASKLDSIFSVSSGSGTKHGRGTPETVMSEFKYELPDQAIARFPSRVRGGSRLLAVLPGTNDSCQPMLLDRSFTDLPALLPPGSHLVINESQVFAARLFATGSGSLGAKLPVEVMFLSPETEEQVPETASDPAAALESPVEGQVWRCMIRCTGLGQVGNVLEVTRPANRLQEPRRLQLLVERIYSQWNEEGEADGVEAAVRLRCVSAPGASMASAHSWGSAREIFDSFGVVPLPPYMGREATSKDTEDYQTVFSSAASCGSVAAPTAGLHFTQDLLTQLRASGVRVSRLSLHVGAGTFRPVTANRLADHIMHAETFAASVDALEEIAESVESGRPLVLVGTTAVRALESLFWLGAKDVPDKLPLDLGQWEAHQLQSEAAVVELPAPSEALRRLAARARRCGQTAVRGSTRLCIVPGYEFRLVDALVTNFHQPDSTLMCLVAALAGNSNIQAAYGHAVAHQYRFLSYGDATLLFNVAGKKEQMSKFQTHLRLSAGSDAQPPAAASAAPPADGEAAFSRSKAPELRPS
;
A
#
# COMPACT_ATOMS: atom_id res chain seq x y z
N MET A 1 0.70 -54.12 49.07
CA MET A 1 1.16 -55.46 48.67
C MET A 1 2.42 -55.28 47.85
N SER A 2 3.55 -55.84 48.30
CA SER A 2 4.81 -55.86 47.56
C SER A 2 4.67 -56.77 46.35
N HIS A 3 4.30 -56.22 45.19
CA HIS A 3 4.46 -56.94 43.93
C HIS A 3 5.96 -57.02 43.63
N GLY A 4 6.51 -58.23 43.61
CA GLY A 4 7.90 -58.46 43.18
C GLY A 4 8.13 -57.87 41.78
N ALA A 5 9.36 -57.42 41.53
CA ALA A 5 9.73 -56.85 40.24
C ALA A 5 9.38 -57.84 39.11
N ARG A 6 8.69 -57.37 38.07
CA ARG A 6 8.36 -58.17 36.88
C ARG A 6 9.62 -58.31 36.02
N ARG A 7 9.92 -59.52 35.56
CA ARG A 7 11.08 -59.79 34.71
C ARG A 7 10.80 -59.35 33.27
N LEU A 8 11.77 -58.69 32.66
CA LEU A 8 11.77 -58.33 31.24
C LEU A 8 13.10 -58.71 30.61
N ALA A 9 13.06 -59.41 29.48
CA ALA A 9 14.24 -59.80 28.71
C ALA A 9 14.33 -58.99 27.42
N LEU A 10 15.48 -58.34 27.20
CA LEU A 10 15.74 -57.53 26.01
C LEU A 10 16.81 -58.18 25.13
N GLN A 11 16.46 -58.49 23.88
CA GLN A 11 17.39 -58.85 22.81
C GLN A 11 17.83 -57.57 22.08
N LEU A 12 19.12 -57.25 22.17
CA LEU A 12 19.75 -56.23 21.34
C LEU A 12 20.12 -56.82 19.98
N ASP A 13 20.14 -56.01 18.93
CA ASP A 13 20.61 -56.42 17.58
C ASP A 13 22.14 -56.54 17.50
N TYR A 14 22.84 -55.97 18.48
CA TYR A 14 24.28 -56.01 18.59
C TYR A 14 24.71 -55.97 20.07
N PHE A 15 25.99 -55.78 20.32
CA PHE A 15 26.49 -55.58 21.69
C PHE A 15 26.00 -54.25 22.27
N MET A 16 25.98 -54.16 23.61
CA MET A 16 25.78 -52.89 24.29
C MET A 16 26.79 -51.86 23.76
N SER A 17 26.28 -50.73 23.28
CA SER A 17 27.05 -49.67 22.64
C SER A 17 26.34 -48.33 22.83
N ALA A 18 26.89 -47.25 22.26
CA ALA A 18 26.27 -45.93 22.30
C ALA A 18 24.83 -45.91 21.78
N GLN A 19 24.48 -46.84 20.86
CA GLN A 19 23.12 -46.98 20.33
C GLN A 19 22.07 -47.35 21.38
N PHE A 20 22.50 -47.88 22.52
CA PHE A 20 21.66 -48.32 23.63
C PHE A 20 21.91 -47.52 24.91
N ALA A 21 22.49 -46.32 24.80
CA ALA A 21 22.86 -45.50 25.95
C ALA A 21 21.69 -45.19 26.90
N GLY A 22 20.47 -44.98 26.38
CA GLY A 22 19.29 -44.82 27.22
C GLY A 22 18.94 -46.07 28.04
N VAL A 23 19.17 -47.27 27.49
CA VAL A 23 18.99 -48.53 28.23
C VAL A 23 20.05 -48.66 29.32
N ALA A 24 21.32 -48.44 28.98
CA ALA A 24 22.43 -48.51 29.92
C ALA A 24 22.25 -47.53 31.10
N LEU A 25 21.90 -46.28 30.78
CA LEU A 25 21.72 -45.24 31.79
C LEU A 25 20.47 -45.47 32.65
N ALA A 26 19.36 -45.95 32.07
CA ALA A 26 18.18 -46.32 32.85
C ALA A 26 18.46 -47.46 33.84
N SER A 27 19.27 -48.45 33.43
CA SER A 27 19.75 -49.52 34.32
C SER A 27 20.63 -48.97 35.44
N ARG A 28 21.64 -48.14 35.10
CA ARG A 28 22.57 -47.53 36.07
C ARG A 28 21.85 -46.64 37.08
N SER A 29 20.96 -45.76 36.61
CA SER A 29 20.18 -44.82 37.43
C SER A 29 19.01 -45.49 38.20
N GLY A 30 18.84 -46.80 38.08
CA GLY A 30 17.81 -47.57 38.78
C GLY A 30 16.37 -47.27 38.33
N LEU A 31 16.18 -46.72 37.13
CA LEU A 31 14.86 -46.32 36.61
C LEU A 31 13.97 -47.54 36.37
N TYR A 32 14.51 -48.65 35.85
CA TYR A 32 13.76 -49.89 35.70
C TYR A 32 13.31 -50.46 37.06
N ARG A 33 14.20 -50.47 38.06
CA ARG A 33 13.86 -50.90 39.42
C ARG A 33 12.75 -50.04 40.04
N LYS A 34 12.80 -48.71 39.85
CA LYS A 34 11.74 -47.77 40.28
C LYS A 34 10.41 -48.03 39.57
N ALA A 35 10.46 -48.46 38.30
CA ALA A 35 9.30 -48.87 37.53
C ALA A 35 8.81 -50.29 37.84
N GLY A 36 9.46 -51.00 38.78
CA GLY A 36 9.11 -52.38 39.15
C GLY A 36 9.55 -53.44 38.14
N ILE A 37 10.59 -53.15 37.34
CA ILE A 37 11.12 -54.01 36.28
C ILE A 37 12.50 -54.54 36.65
N ASP A 38 12.66 -55.85 36.53
CA ASP A 38 13.96 -56.54 36.54
C ASP A 38 14.40 -56.81 35.09
N LEU A 39 15.30 -55.97 34.57
CA LEU A 39 15.74 -56.03 33.17
C LEU A 39 16.92 -56.99 33.01
N LYS A 40 16.78 -57.96 32.11
CA LYS A 40 17.82 -58.90 31.70
C LYS A 40 18.17 -58.72 30.22
N LEU A 41 19.44 -58.56 29.89
CA LEU A 41 19.91 -58.61 28.50
C LEU A 41 20.11 -60.05 28.05
N LEU A 42 19.63 -60.39 26.86
CA LEU A 42 19.86 -61.70 26.23
C LEU A 42 21.25 -61.74 25.55
N PRO A 43 21.86 -62.93 25.37
CA PRO A 43 23.10 -63.08 24.62
C PRO A 43 22.98 -62.54 23.20
N THR A 44 24.08 -62.04 22.63
CA THR A 44 24.09 -61.58 21.23
C THR A 44 23.82 -62.74 20.26
N CYS A 45 23.18 -62.43 19.15
CA CYS A 45 22.91 -63.37 18.06
C CYS A 45 23.43 -62.79 16.73
N PRO A 46 23.52 -63.60 15.65
CA PRO A 46 23.81 -63.07 14.32
C PRO A 46 22.79 -61.98 13.94
N PRO A 47 23.21 -60.87 13.33
CA PRO A 47 22.31 -59.81 12.89
C PRO A 47 21.17 -60.35 12.03
N GLY A 48 19.95 -59.91 12.28
CA GLY A 48 18.75 -60.36 11.56
C GLY A 48 18.03 -61.55 12.21
N HIS A 49 18.62 -62.17 13.24
CA HIS A 49 18.03 -63.33 13.92
C HIS A 49 17.27 -62.98 15.21
N GLU A 50 17.23 -61.71 15.63
CA GLU A 50 16.70 -61.26 16.91
C GLU A 50 15.21 -61.60 17.04
N ALA A 51 14.41 -61.35 15.99
CA ALA A 51 12.99 -61.69 15.96
C ALA A 51 12.75 -63.19 16.19
N LYS A 52 13.63 -64.05 15.66
CA LYS A 52 13.59 -65.50 15.88
C LYS A 52 13.94 -65.84 17.33
N VAL A 53 14.98 -65.23 17.89
CA VAL A 53 15.38 -65.46 19.29
C VAL A 53 14.27 -65.07 20.26
N VAL A 54 13.70 -63.87 20.11
CA VAL A 54 12.59 -63.37 20.95
C VAL A 54 11.36 -64.25 20.84
N SER A 55 10.95 -64.63 19.63
CA SER A 55 9.79 -65.51 19.41
C SER A 55 9.97 -66.88 20.08
N LEU A 56 11.15 -67.49 19.92
CA LEU A 56 11.45 -68.80 20.51
C LEU A 56 11.57 -68.74 22.03
N ALA A 57 12.10 -67.64 22.58
CA ALA A 57 12.20 -67.47 24.02
C ALA A 57 10.82 -67.32 24.66
N TYR A 58 9.94 -66.51 24.07
CA TYR A 58 8.55 -66.36 24.52
C TYR A 58 7.75 -67.66 24.44
N GLN A 59 7.92 -68.44 23.36
CA GLN A 59 7.25 -69.75 23.23
C GLN A 59 7.67 -70.77 24.30
N ARG A 60 8.88 -70.64 24.84
CA ARG A 60 9.39 -71.53 25.90
C ARG A 60 8.84 -71.15 27.28
N ASP A 61 8.65 -69.86 27.55
CA ASP A 61 8.21 -69.36 28.85
C ASP A 61 7.39 -68.06 28.73
N PRO A 62 6.11 -68.13 28.34
CA PRO A 62 5.31 -66.95 28.04
C PRO A 62 4.80 -66.21 29.29
N THR A 63 4.84 -66.82 30.48
CA THR A 63 4.19 -66.26 31.69
C THR A 63 5.15 -65.68 32.73
N ASP A 64 6.44 -66.02 32.67
CA ASP A 64 7.43 -65.62 33.69
C ASP A 64 8.18 -64.32 33.32
N CYS A 65 8.20 -63.94 32.04
CA CYS A 65 9.02 -62.83 31.54
C CYS A 65 8.38 -62.17 30.31
N THR A 66 8.36 -60.84 30.27
CA THR A 66 8.03 -60.10 29.04
C THR A 66 9.27 -60.04 28.14
N TYR A 67 9.14 -60.41 26.86
CA TYR A 67 10.25 -60.42 25.91
C TYR A 67 10.16 -59.27 24.92
N VAL A 68 11.27 -58.57 24.73
CA VAL A 68 11.40 -57.44 23.80
C VAL A 68 12.64 -57.65 22.94
N GLY A 69 12.54 -57.34 21.65
CA GLY A 69 13.69 -57.30 20.75
C GLY A 69 13.87 -55.93 20.12
N CYS A 70 15.04 -55.68 19.56
CA CYS A 70 15.37 -54.48 18.81
C CYS A 70 16.00 -54.88 17.46
N MET A 71 15.55 -54.28 16.36
CA MET A 71 16.07 -54.50 14.99
C MET A 71 15.81 -53.27 14.10
N GLU A 72 16.49 -53.13 12.98
CA GLU A 72 16.13 -52.13 11.96
C GLU A 72 14.83 -52.50 11.21
N GLN A 73 14.09 -51.52 10.69
CA GLN A 73 12.83 -51.78 9.98
C GLN A 73 13.03 -52.65 8.72
N ASN A 74 14.10 -52.41 7.97
CA ASN A 74 14.50 -53.16 6.78
C ASN A 74 14.81 -54.63 7.05
N THR A 75 15.19 -55.01 8.28
CA THR A 75 15.44 -56.42 8.66
C THR A 75 14.24 -57.03 9.39
N LEU A 76 13.53 -56.24 10.19
CA LEU A 76 12.33 -56.68 10.90
C LEU A 76 11.18 -57.00 9.93
N LEU A 77 10.98 -56.20 8.89
CA LEU A 77 9.87 -56.37 7.94
C LEU A 77 9.95 -57.70 7.17
N PRO A 78 11.11 -58.10 6.57
CA PRO A 78 11.28 -59.45 6.03
C PRO A 78 11.06 -60.56 7.05
N ALA A 79 11.52 -60.38 8.30
CA ALA A 79 11.30 -61.36 9.36
C ALA A 79 9.80 -61.57 9.64
N MET A 80 9.02 -60.49 9.74
CA MET A 80 7.55 -60.56 9.89
C MET A 80 6.89 -61.28 8.71
N LEU A 81 7.30 -60.94 7.48
CA LEU A 81 6.76 -61.56 6.26
C LEU A 81 7.13 -63.05 6.12
N SER A 82 8.26 -63.47 6.69
CA SER A 82 8.63 -64.90 6.80
C SER A 82 7.79 -65.69 7.82
N GLY A 83 6.74 -65.08 8.38
CA GLY A 83 5.82 -65.71 9.32
C GLY A 83 6.23 -65.62 10.79
N ARG A 84 7.19 -64.75 11.15
CA ARG A 84 7.55 -64.50 12.55
C ARG A 84 6.46 -63.67 13.21
N LYS A 85 5.92 -64.16 14.32
CA LYS A 85 4.85 -63.51 15.10
C LYS A 85 5.39 -62.47 16.07
N VAL A 86 5.94 -61.40 15.51
CA VAL A 86 6.40 -60.23 16.27
C VAL A 86 5.70 -58.99 15.75
N THR A 87 5.50 -58.03 16.65
CA THR A 87 4.84 -56.76 16.35
C THR A 87 5.72 -55.61 16.82
N PRO A 88 6.07 -54.66 15.93
CA PRO A 88 6.76 -53.44 16.32
C PRO A 88 5.86 -52.58 17.21
N VAL A 89 6.47 -52.02 18.26
CA VAL A 89 5.77 -51.24 19.30
C VAL A 89 6.37 -49.85 19.50
N ALA A 90 7.66 -49.67 19.20
CA ALA A 90 8.35 -48.40 19.33
C ALA A 90 9.62 -48.32 18.48
N ALA A 91 10.18 -47.14 18.28
CA ALA A 91 11.49 -46.97 17.64
C ALA A 91 12.40 -46.04 18.45
N MET A 92 13.65 -46.46 18.70
CA MET A 92 14.63 -45.59 19.34
C MET A 92 15.15 -44.54 18.37
N PHE A 93 15.47 -44.89 17.12
CA PHE A 93 16.00 -43.95 16.13
C PHE A 93 14.96 -43.58 15.07
N GLY A 94 14.75 -42.28 14.90
CA GLY A 94 13.69 -41.78 14.02
C GLY A 94 14.01 -41.73 12.54
N ARG A 95 15.16 -42.24 12.11
CA ARG A 95 15.54 -42.48 10.73
C ARG A 95 16.67 -43.50 10.67
N SER A 96 16.96 -44.02 9.49
CA SER A 96 18.13 -44.90 9.32
C SER A 96 19.43 -44.08 9.44
N PRO A 97 20.42 -44.52 10.25
CA PRO A 97 21.76 -43.95 10.28
C PRO A 97 22.65 -44.45 9.14
N LEU A 98 22.11 -45.27 8.23
CA LEU A 98 22.83 -45.80 7.08
C LEU A 98 23.22 -44.69 6.09
N CYS A 99 24.51 -44.59 5.79
CA CYS A 99 25.07 -43.66 4.82
C CYS A 99 26.25 -44.28 4.05
N LEU A 100 26.73 -43.56 3.04
CA LEU A 100 28.02 -43.82 2.41
C LEU A 100 29.06 -42.82 2.89
N ALA A 101 30.30 -43.26 3.04
CA ALA A 101 31.44 -42.39 3.30
C ALA A 101 32.52 -42.57 2.23
N GLY A 102 33.04 -41.44 1.75
CA GLY A 102 34.15 -41.35 0.81
C GLY A 102 35.35 -40.61 1.43
N LEU A 103 36.48 -40.62 0.73
CA LEU A 103 37.62 -39.78 1.10
C LEU A 103 37.25 -38.28 1.01
N PRO A 104 37.90 -37.40 1.77
CA PRO A 104 37.67 -35.96 1.68
C PRO A 104 37.84 -35.46 0.23
N GLY A 105 36.81 -34.82 -0.33
CA GLY A 105 36.84 -34.28 -1.70
C GLY A 105 36.64 -35.31 -2.81
N ALA A 106 36.19 -36.53 -2.50
CA ALA A 106 35.88 -37.57 -3.48
C ALA A 106 34.68 -37.22 -4.39
N GLY A 107 33.89 -36.20 -4.03
CA GLY A 107 32.77 -35.69 -4.81
C GLY A 107 31.60 -36.66 -4.90
N ILE A 108 31.48 -37.58 -3.93
CA ILE A 108 30.49 -38.66 -3.94
C ILE A 108 29.06 -38.12 -3.97
N HIS A 109 28.79 -36.94 -3.41
CA HIS A 109 27.47 -36.30 -3.49
C HIS A 109 27.10 -35.94 -4.93
N GLY A 110 27.98 -35.23 -5.63
CA GLY A 110 27.73 -34.77 -7.00
C GLY A 110 27.63 -35.94 -7.97
N ARG A 111 28.54 -36.90 -7.84
CA ARG A 111 28.58 -38.11 -8.67
C ARG A 111 27.34 -38.98 -8.50
N ALA A 112 26.87 -39.16 -7.26
CA ALA A 112 25.65 -39.91 -6.98
C ALA A 112 24.40 -39.25 -7.58
N VAL A 113 24.27 -37.92 -7.44
CA VAL A 113 23.15 -37.15 -8.01
C VAL A 113 23.19 -37.12 -9.54
N ALA A 114 24.38 -37.02 -10.13
CA ALA A 114 24.60 -37.09 -11.57
C ALA A 114 24.45 -38.51 -12.15
N GLN A 115 24.13 -39.51 -11.32
CA GLN A 115 24.02 -40.93 -11.69
C GLN A 115 25.28 -41.49 -12.35
N GLU A 116 26.45 -40.98 -11.95
CA GLU A 116 27.72 -41.52 -12.40
C GLU A 116 27.99 -42.89 -11.76
N ALA A 117 28.76 -43.73 -12.45
CA ALA A 117 29.18 -45.02 -11.91
C ALA A 117 30.07 -44.82 -10.68
N LEU A 118 29.62 -45.32 -9.53
CA LEU A 118 30.33 -45.35 -8.26
C LEU A 118 30.64 -46.79 -7.86
N ARG A 119 31.86 -47.06 -7.38
CA ARG A 119 32.21 -48.34 -6.76
C ARG A 119 31.98 -48.23 -5.26
N VAL A 120 31.02 -48.98 -4.74
CA VAL A 120 30.60 -48.87 -3.33
C VAL A 120 30.87 -50.17 -2.61
N GLY A 121 31.66 -50.13 -1.54
CA GLY A 121 31.88 -51.27 -0.66
C GLY A 121 30.81 -51.40 0.42
N ALA A 122 30.08 -52.51 0.49
CA ALA A 122 28.93 -52.70 1.38
C ALA A 122 28.95 -54.04 2.11
N HIS A 123 28.25 -54.14 3.25
CA HIS A 123 28.03 -55.45 3.88
C HIS A 123 26.96 -56.25 3.13
N ALA A 124 27.04 -57.58 3.18
CA ALA A 124 26.14 -58.51 2.49
C ALA A 124 24.64 -58.16 2.65
N ASP A 125 24.23 -57.78 3.86
CA ASP A 125 22.85 -57.42 4.23
C ASP A 125 22.37 -56.07 3.67
N THR A 126 23.27 -55.26 3.10
CA THR A 126 22.98 -53.93 2.53
C THR A 126 23.25 -53.83 1.04
N VAL A 127 23.84 -54.85 0.40
CA VAL A 127 24.19 -54.84 -1.03
C VAL A 127 22.94 -54.61 -1.89
N GLU A 128 21.90 -55.43 -1.72
CA GLU A 128 20.67 -55.33 -2.51
C GLU A 128 19.97 -53.96 -2.30
N LEU A 129 19.96 -53.48 -1.06
CA LEU A 129 19.39 -52.19 -0.70
C LEU A 129 20.13 -51.03 -1.39
N LEU A 130 21.46 -51.02 -1.36
CA LEU A 130 22.27 -49.99 -1.99
C LEU A 130 22.20 -50.05 -3.51
N GLN A 131 22.17 -51.25 -4.09
CA GLN A 131 22.02 -51.45 -5.53
C GLN A 131 20.67 -50.91 -6.02
N ARG A 132 19.62 -51.01 -5.19
CA ARG A 132 18.32 -50.42 -5.48
C ARG A 132 18.31 -48.90 -5.39
N ILE A 133 19.01 -48.33 -4.41
CA ILE A 133 19.09 -46.87 -4.22
C ILE A 133 19.93 -46.22 -5.34
N MET A 134 21.04 -46.87 -5.72
CA MET A 134 21.96 -46.40 -6.75
C MET A 134 22.11 -47.48 -7.83
N PRO A 135 21.16 -47.60 -8.78
CA PRO A 135 21.18 -48.65 -9.80
C PRO A 135 22.40 -48.58 -10.73
N HIS A 136 23.05 -47.42 -10.84
CA HIS A 136 24.25 -47.20 -11.65
C HIS A 136 25.56 -47.44 -10.90
N ALA A 137 25.50 -47.65 -9.57
CA ALA A 137 26.68 -47.99 -8.78
C ALA A 137 27.03 -49.47 -8.91
N LEU A 138 28.32 -49.79 -8.90
CA LEU A 138 28.84 -51.13 -8.68
C LEU A 138 28.97 -51.35 -7.17
N VAL A 139 28.01 -52.07 -6.58
CA VAL A 139 28.04 -52.39 -5.15
C VAL A 139 28.77 -53.73 -4.93
N LEU A 140 29.87 -53.68 -4.19
CA LEU A 140 30.73 -54.83 -3.87
C LEU A 140 30.48 -55.26 -2.42
N GLU A 141 30.19 -56.54 -2.21
CA GLU A 141 30.16 -57.12 -0.87
C GLU A 141 31.58 -57.16 -0.28
N LEU A 142 31.79 -56.50 0.85
CA LEU A 142 33.06 -56.40 1.54
C LEU A 142 32.94 -56.73 3.03
N ASP A 143 33.96 -57.40 3.56
CA ASP A 143 34.12 -57.58 5.00
C ASP A 143 34.40 -56.25 5.70
N ARG A 144 33.90 -56.10 6.94
CA ARG A 144 34.08 -54.92 7.81
C ARG A 144 35.54 -54.46 7.90
N ALA A 145 36.47 -55.42 7.96
CA ALA A 145 37.90 -55.14 8.09
C ALA A 145 38.55 -54.59 6.81
N GLN A 146 37.98 -54.88 5.62
CA GLN A 146 38.57 -54.53 4.32
C GLN A 146 38.12 -53.16 3.80
N LYS A 147 37.01 -52.62 4.32
CA LYS A 147 36.42 -51.35 3.87
C LYS A 147 37.41 -50.19 3.85
N LEU A 148 38.17 -50.01 4.94
CA LEU A 148 39.11 -48.90 5.05
C LEU A 148 40.27 -49.02 4.05
N ASP A 149 40.85 -50.21 3.92
CA ASP A 149 41.98 -50.46 3.03
C ASP A 149 41.58 -50.29 1.56
N MET A 150 40.39 -50.76 1.18
CA MET A 150 39.87 -50.60 -0.18
C MET A 150 39.49 -49.15 -0.50
N LEU A 151 38.99 -48.40 0.49
CA LEU A 151 38.74 -46.97 0.34
C LEU A 151 40.06 -46.18 0.18
N LYS A 152 41.05 -46.42 1.05
CA LYS A 152 42.37 -45.75 0.99
C LYS A 152 43.15 -46.08 -0.29
N SER A 153 43.01 -47.29 -0.81
CA SER A 153 43.66 -47.71 -2.06
C SER A 153 42.93 -47.28 -3.33
N GLY A 154 41.74 -46.66 -3.22
CA GLY A 154 40.93 -46.23 -4.37
C GLY A 154 40.29 -47.37 -5.16
N GLN A 155 40.26 -48.58 -4.61
CA GLN A 155 39.56 -49.73 -5.20
C GLN A 155 38.04 -49.57 -5.16
N VAL A 156 37.54 -48.86 -4.14
CA VAL A 156 36.17 -48.35 -4.06
C VAL A 156 36.19 -46.83 -3.93
N ASP A 157 35.15 -46.18 -4.43
CA ASP A 157 34.96 -44.73 -4.35
C ASP A 157 34.28 -44.31 -3.03
N ALA A 158 33.46 -45.20 -2.45
CA ALA A 158 32.80 -45.01 -1.17
C ALA A 158 32.57 -46.35 -0.46
N VAL A 159 32.34 -46.30 0.85
CA VAL A 159 31.96 -47.47 1.68
C VAL A 159 30.70 -47.19 2.48
N GLN A 160 29.89 -48.22 2.67
CA GLN A 160 28.73 -48.19 3.56
C GLN A 160 29.19 -48.01 5.00
N VAL A 161 28.60 -47.06 5.72
CA VAL A 161 28.85 -46.83 7.16
C VAL A 161 27.55 -46.47 7.88
N TYR A 162 27.58 -46.54 9.21
CA TYR A 162 26.53 -46.03 10.08
C TYR A 162 26.99 -44.77 10.81
N ASP A 163 26.29 -43.67 10.61
CA ASP A 163 26.69 -42.33 11.07
C ASP A 163 26.79 -42.18 12.60
N VAL A 164 26.13 -43.06 13.34
CA VAL A 164 26.13 -43.02 14.81
C VAL A 164 27.48 -43.42 15.43
N MET A 165 28.35 -44.15 14.71
CA MET A 165 29.64 -44.64 15.23
C MET A 165 30.71 -44.83 14.15
N GLU A 166 30.38 -45.41 13.00
CA GLU A 166 31.38 -45.85 12.02
C GLU A 166 32.00 -44.68 11.24
N THR A 167 31.27 -43.57 11.08
CA THR A 167 31.81 -42.32 10.52
C THR A 167 32.83 -41.66 11.45
N LEU A 168 32.60 -41.64 12.77
CA LEU A 168 33.58 -41.17 13.76
C LEU A 168 34.84 -42.02 13.73
N LYS A 169 34.68 -43.34 13.68
CA LYS A 169 35.80 -44.27 13.58
C LYS A 169 36.58 -44.03 12.29
N LEU A 170 35.88 -43.87 11.17
CA LEU A 170 36.50 -43.60 9.89
C LEU A 170 37.27 -42.27 9.90
N ALA A 171 36.70 -41.22 10.50
CA ALA A 171 37.37 -39.93 10.64
C ALA A 171 38.66 -40.03 11.47
N HIS A 172 38.61 -40.78 12.57
CA HIS A 172 39.78 -41.10 13.38
C HIS A 172 40.84 -41.88 12.57
N ASP A 173 40.44 -42.93 11.86
CA ASP A 173 41.35 -43.79 11.10
C ASP A 173 41.91 -43.12 9.81
N LEU A 174 41.25 -42.06 9.33
CA LEU A 174 41.67 -41.21 8.20
C LEU A 174 42.43 -39.94 8.65
N GLU A 175 42.45 -39.63 9.94
CA GLU A 175 42.93 -38.36 10.49
C GLU A 175 42.30 -37.12 9.80
N SER A 176 41.10 -37.28 9.25
CA SER A 176 40.36 -36.25 8.49
C SER A 176 38.87 -36.60 8.41
N GLU A 177 38.01 -35.59 8.29
CA GLU A 177 36.55 -35.81 8.17
C GLU A 177 36.19 -36.41 6.80
N PRO A 178 35.58 -37.60 6.74
CA PRO A 178 35.18 -38.21 5.49
C PRO A 178 34.02 -37.44 4.85
N GLU A 179 33.87 -37.55 3.53
CA GLU A 179 32.69 -37.05 2.83
C GLU A 179 31.52 -38.03 3.07
N VAL A 180 30.40 -37.59 3.63
CA VAL A 180 29.29 -38.48 4.06
C VAL A 180 27.99 -38.21 3.29
N LEU A 181 27.56 -39.19 2.50
CA LEU A 181 26.31 -39.17 1.75
C LEU A 181 25.22 -39.97 2.48
N HIS A 182 24.27 -39.27 3.09
CA HIS A 182 23.06 -39.89 3.65
C HIS A 182 22.13 -40.41 2.54
N LEU A 183 21.59 -41.60 2.74
CA LEU A 183 20.80 -42.32 1.73
C LEU A 183 19.29 -42.05 1.81
N GLU A 184 18.82 -41.40 2.86
CA GLU A 184 17.46 -40.90 3.00
C GLU A 184 17.50 -39.36 3.05
N GLY A 185 16.67 -38.68 2.24
CA GLY A 185 16.57 -37.21 2.22
C GLY A 185 16.89 -36.58 0.86
N ASN A 186 17.52 -35.41 0.85
CA ASN A 186 17.64 -34.57 -0.34
C ASN A 186 18.39 -35.21 -1.52
N ALA A 187 19.33 -36.11 -1.27
CA ALA A 187 20.09 -36.78 -2.32
C ALA A 187 19.25 -37.82 -3.09
N PHE A 188 18.31 -38.46 -2.39
CA PHE A 188 17.42 -39.50 -2.93
C PHE A 188 16.00 -39.30 -2.35
N PRO A 189 15.25 -38.29 -2.81
CA PRO A 189 13.98 -37.88 -2.17
C PRO A 189 12.88 -38.95 -2.25
N GLU A 190 12.97 -39.85 -3.23
CA GLU A 190 12.13 -41.04 -3.39
C GLU A 190 12.46 -42.19 -2.43
N VAL A 191 13.65 -42.20 -1.82
CA VAL A 191 14.10 -43.27 -0.92
C VAL A 191 13.56 -43.06 0.49
N VAL A 192 12.95 -44.10 1.07
CA VAL A 192 12.41 -44.07 2.43
C VAL A 192 12.80 -45.34 3.18
N LEU A 193 13.94 -45.27 3.88
CA LEU A 193 14.53 -46.42 4.60
C LEU A 193 13.80 -46.77 5.90
N GLY A 194 12.98 -45.87 6.45
CA GLY A 194 12.18 -46.15 7.64
C GLY A 194 12.86 -45.83 8.96
N TYR A 195 12.65 -46.66 9.98
CA TYR A 195 13.20 -46.51 11.34
C TYR A 195 14.37 -47.46 11.60
N ALA A 196 15.38 -46.97 12.34
CA ALA A 196 16.42 -47.82 12.91
C ALA A 196 16.14 -48.08 14.40
N GLN A 197 16.66 -49.20 14.92
CA GLN A 197 16.47 -49.59 16.31
C GLN A 197 14.97 -49.63 16.74
N VAL A 198 14.17 -50.38 15.97
CA VAL A 198 12.75 -50.66 16.22
C VAL A 198 12.61 -51.70 17.30
N LEU A 199 11.97 -51.33 18.40
CA LEU A 199 11.58 -52.23 19.47
C LEU A 199 10.30 -52.96 19.09
N PHE A 200 10.31 -54.27 19.23
CA PHE A 200 9.18 -55.16 18.95
C PHE A 200 8.98 -56.16 20.09
N ALA A 201 7.77 -56.70 20.19
CA ALA A 201 7.39 -57.74 21.13
C ALA A 201 6.71 -58.90 20.38
N PRO A 202 6.62 -60.12 20.97
CA PRO A 202 5.77 -61.18 20.45
C PRO A 202 4.33 -60.67 20.25
N SER A 203 3.71 -60.98 19.12
CA SER A 203 2.37 -60.47 18.80
C SER A 203 1.32 -60.92 19.84
N GLU A 204 1.46 -62.14 20.36
CA GLU A 204 0.58 -62.68 21.39
C GLU A 204 0.68 -61.95 22.74
N ALA A 205 1.87 -61.51 23.14
CA ALA A 205 2.11 -60.79 24.39
C ALA A 205 1.33 -59.46 24.46
N LEU A 206 1.11 -58.82 23.30
CA LEU A 206 0.38 -57.56 23.20
C LEU A 206 -1.12 -57.70 23.48
N GLY A 207 -1.65 -58.91 23.52
CA GLY A 207 -3.03 -59.19 23.93
C GLY A 207 -3.24 -59.17 25.45
N ASP A 208 -2.18 -59.31 26.25
CA ASP A 208 -2.26 -59.32 27.72
C ASP A 208 -2.09 -57.90 28.31
N PRO A 209 -3.11 -57.35 29.01
CA PRO A 209 -3.01 -56.04 29.67
C PRO A 209 -1.84 -55.90 30.64
N ALA A 210 -1.44 -56.97 31.34
CA ALA A 210 -0.34 -56.95 32.29
C ALA A 210 1.02 -56.81 31.58
N GLU A 211 1.23 -57.56 30.50
CA GLU A 211 2.44 -57.42 29.66
C GLU A 211 2.51 -56.04 29.00
N ARG A 212 1.38 -55.54 28.49
CA ARG A 212 1.30 -54.16 27.96
C ARG A 212 1.70 -53.12 29.00
N GLN A 213 1.30 -53.32 30.26
CA GLN A 213 1.67 -52.41 31.35
C GLN A 213 3.18 -52.46 31.65
N VAL A 214 3.77 -53.66 31.71
CA VAL A 214 5.22 -53.84 31.89
C VAL A 214 5.99 -53.20 30.73
N LEU A 215 5.53 -53.40 29.50
CA LEU A 215 6.15 -52.82 28.31
C LEU A 215 6.09 -51.29 28.33
N ARG A 216 4.94 -50.69 28.66
CA ARG A 216 4.83 -49.22 28.85
C ARG A 216 5.77 -48.70 29.93
N ALA A 217 5.86 -49.39 31.07
CA ALA A 217 6.77 -49.02 32.13
C ALA A 217 8.25 -49.12 31.69
N PHE A 218 8.58 -50.15 30.90
CA PHE A 218 9.91 -50.36 30.33
C PHE A 218 10.29 -49.19 29.43
N LEU A 219 9.54 -48.90 28.35
CA LEU A 219 9.99 -47.82 27.48
C LEU A 219 9.84 -46.42 28.11
N LYS A 220 9.04 -46.25 29.17
CA LYS A 220 9.04 -45.00 29.95
C LYS A 220 10.38 -44.85 30.68
N ALA A 221 10.85 -45.90 31.35
CA ALA A 221 12.14 -45.89 32.01
C ALA A 221 13.29 -45.74 31.00
N THR A 222 13.21 -46.40 29.84
CA THR A 222 14.18 -46.22 28.73
C THR A 222 14.16 -44.78 28.20
N PHE A 223 12.99 -44.17 28.08
CA PHE A 223 12.84 -42.75 27.72
C PHE A 223 13.52 -41.84 28.73
N ASP A 224 13.22 -42.04 30.02
CA ASP A 224 13.81 -41.24 31.09
C ASP A 224 15.34 -41.40 31.09
N GLY A 225 15.85 -42.60 30.76
CA GLY A 225 17.26 -42.86 30.50
C GLY A 225 17.81 -42.07 29.32
N TRP A 226 17.16 -42.08 28.16
CA TRP A 226 17.56 -41.26 27.02
C TRP A 226 17.45 -39.76 27.30
N ALA A 227 16.46 -39.31 28.07
CA ALA A 227 16.33 -37.93 28.48
C ALA A 227 17.50 -37.50 29.39
N GLN A 228 17.98 -38.40 30.24
CA GLN A 228 19.22 -38.20 31.00
C GLN A 228 20.45 -38.23 30.09
N ALA A 229 20.54 -39.16 29.14
CA ALA A 229 21.68 -39.28 28.23
C ALA A 229 21.83 -38.06 27.32
N ILE A 230 20.70 -37.50 26.89
CA ILE A 230 20.66 -36.23 26.18
C ILE A 230 21.26 -35.13 27.05
N ARG A 231 20.91 -35.03 28.35
CA ARG A 231 21.43 -33.99 29.26
C ARG A 231 22.89 -34.19 29.64
N ASP A 232 23.31 -35.44 29.80
CA ASP A 232 24.64 -35.83 30.25
C ASP A 232 25.19 -36.98 29.38
N PRO A 233 25.68 -36.66 28.17
CA PRO A 233 26.27 -37.66 27.28
C PRO A 233 27.49 -38.36 27.90
N ALA A 234 28.29 -37.64 28.69
CA ALA A 234 29.46 -38.17 29.36
C ALA A 234 29.08 -39.23 30.41
N GLY A 235 28.07 -38.96 31.22
CA GLY A 235 27.52 -39.92 32.18
C GLY A 235 26.85 -41.12 31.50
N ALA A 236 26.21 -40.91 30.35
CA ALA A 236 25.66 -41.98 29.54
C ALA A 236 26.74 -42.86 28.91
N ALA A 237 27.81 -42.27 28.37
CA ALA A 237 28.96 -43.00 27.83
C ALA A 237 29.61 -43.87 28.92
N GLN A 238 29.76 -43.33 30.12
CA GLN A 238 30.22 -44.09 31.28
C GLN A 238 29.29 -45.27 31.60
N ALA A 239 27.96 -45.06 31.57
CA ALA A 239 27.00 -46.15 31.79
C ALA A 239 27.06 -47.23 30.69
N VAL A 240 27.28 -46.84 29.43
CA VAL A 240 27.48 -47.78 28.31
C VAL A 240 28.72 -48.64 28.56
N LEU A 241 29.86 -48.03 28.88
CA LEU A 241 31.12 -48.73 29.15
C LEU A 241 31.01 -49.71 30.32
N GLU A 242 30.30 -49.33 31.39
CA GLU A 242 30.07 -50.19 32.55
C GLU A 242 29.23 -51.43 32.22
N VAL A 243 28.22 -51.29 31.35
CA VAL A 243 27.32 -52.39 30.97
C VAL A 243 27.91 -53.24 29.83
N GLN A 244 28.73 -52.65 28.97
CA GLN A 244 29.38 -53.33 27.85
C GLN A 244 30.46 -54.33 28.29
N GLY A 245 31.16 -54.06 29.41
CA GLY A 245 32.26 -54.91 29.89
C GLY A 245 33.51 -54.86 29.00
N GLU A 246 34.48 -55.77 29.21
CA GLU A 246 35.78 -55.86 28.50
C GLU A 246 35.68 -56.35 27.03
N SER A 247 34.60 -56.04 26.32
CA SER A 247 34.49 -56.37 24.90
C SER A 247 35.29 -55.35 24.05
N ASN A 248 36.45 -55.76 23.52
CA ASN A 248 37.36 -54.96 22.67
C ASN A 248 36.80 -54.62 21.27
N HIS A 249 35.48 -54.51 21.10
CA HIS A 249 34.87 -54.39 19.77
C HIS A 249 34.96 -52.99 19.15
N TRP A 250 35.27 -51.94 19.93
CA TRP A 250 35.40 -50.55 19.45
C TRP A 250 36.46 -49.78 20.24
N VAL A 251 36.79 -48.55 19.79
CA VAL A 251 37.71 -47.64 20.49
C VAL A 251 37.14 -47.34 21.87
N GLY A 252 37.60 -48.04 22.90
CA GLY A 252 37.06 -47.99 24.26
C GLY A 252 37.36 -46.69 25.02
N SER A 253 37.75 -45.63 24.33
CA SER A 253 37.95 -44.33 24.99
C SER A 253 36.59 -43.73 25.32
N LYS A 254 36.49 -43.17 26.54
CA LYS A 254 35.28 -42.49 27.00
C LYS A 254 34.85 -41.38 26.02
N ASP A 255 35.82 -40.67 25.45
CA ASP A 255 35.58 -39.57 24.51
C ASP A 255 34.93 -40.06 23.21
N PHE A 256 35.38 -41.19 22.65
CA PHE A 256 34.76 -41.77 21.45
C PHE A 256 33.32 -42.21 21.70
N VAL A 257 33.08 -42.86 22.84
CA VAL A 257 31.73 -43.30 23.23
C VAL A 257 30.84 -42.10 23.51
N GLU A 258 31.33 -41.06 24.16
CA GLU A 258 30.60 -39.83 24.41
C GLU A 258 30.17 -39.16 23.08
N GLU A 259 31.07 -39.06 22.12
CA GLU A 259 30.76 -38.48 20.81
C GLU A 259 29.75 -39.34 20.04
N SER A 260 29.89 -40.66 20.11
CA SER A 260 28.91 -41.60 19.56
C SER A 260 27.54 -41.47 20.22
N VAL A 261 27.49 -41.24 21.55
CA VAL A 261 26.23 -41.00 22.28
C VAL A 261 25.59 -39.69 21.84
N LYS A 262 26.37 -38.63 21.63
CA LYS A 262 25.86 -37.35 21.10
C LYS A 262 25.21 -37.55 19.73
N ARG A 263 25.86 -38.27 18.81
CA ARG A 263 25.27 -38.63 17.51
C ARG A 263 23.99 -39.45 17.68
N CYS A 264 23.97 -40.45 18.55
CA CYS A 264 22.76 -41.25 18.82
C CYS A 264 21.60 -40.39 19.37
N CYS A 265 21.88 -39.45 20.27
CA CYS A 265 20.89 -38.53 20.83
C CYS A 265 20.14 -37.76 19.73
N ASP A 266 20.81 -37.41 18.65
CA ASP A 266 20.21 -36.70 17.52
C ASP A 266 19.19 -37.56 16.74
N TYR A 267 19.44 -38.87 16.59
CA TYR A 267 18.46 -39.80 16.02
C TYR A 267 17.30 -40.09 17.00
N VAL A 268 17.55 -40.11 18.31
CA VAL A 268 16.56 -40.33 19.37
C VAL A 268 15.57 -39.17 19.49
N LYS A 269 16.03 -37.93 19.33
CA LYS A 269 15.14 -36.75 19.32
C LYS A 269 14.04 -36.86 18.25
N LEU A 270 14.27 -37.59 17.15
CA LEU A 270 13.32 -37.74 16.04
C LEU A 270 12.14 -38.68 16.34
N THR A 271 12.27 -39.60 17.30
CA THR A 271 11.19 -40.51 17.76
C THR A 271 10.50 -40.00 19.02
N ARG A 272 10.95 -38.86 19.55
CA ARG A 272 10.32 -38.20 20.69
C ARG A 272 9.13 -37.35 20.23
N LYS A 273 7.91 -37.75 20.57
CA LYS A 273 6.68 -36.97 20.31
C LYS A 273 5.89 -36.79 21.61
N CYS A 274 5.37 -35.59 21.87
CA CYS A 274 4.53 -35.32 23.05
C CYS A 274 5.16 -35.75 24.40
N GLY A 275 6.49 -35.72 24.51
CA GLY A 275 7.20 -36.11 25.75
C GLY A 275 7.36 -37.61 25.91
N THR A 276 7.08 -38.36 24.85
CA THR A 276 7.16 -39.80 24.77
C THR A 276 8.22 -40.18 23.75
N LEU A 277 9.20 -41.00 24.12
CA LEU A 277 10.14 -41.61 23.18
C LEU A 277 9.56 -42.90 22.63
N GLY A 278 10.03 -43.30 21.45
CA GLY A 278 9.60 -44.56 20.87
C GLY A 278 8.47 -44.40 19.86
N VAL A 279 7.98 -43.19 19.60
CA VAL A 279 6.75 -43.02 18.83
C VAL A 279 7.00 -43.28 17.34
N ILE A 280 6.35 -44.32 16.82
CA ILE A 280 6.35 -44.66 15.40
C ILE A 280 5.22 -43.89 14.70
N ASP A 281 5.57 -43.19 13.64
CA ASP A 281 4.63 -42.50 12.77
C ASP A 281 4.00 -43.51 11.79
N GLN A 282 2.69 -43.68 11.85
CA GLN A 282 1.98 -44.66 11.03
C GLN A 282 2.14 -44.38 9.53
N GLN A 283 2.09 -43.11 9.11
CA GLN A 283 2.20 -42.75 7.69
C GLN A 283 3.61 -43.02 7.18
N ARG A 284 4.64 -42.64 7.95
CA ARG A 284 6.03 -42.96 7.62
C ARG A 284 6.27 -44.47 7.60
N TRP A 285 5.79 -45.19 8.60
CA TRP A 285 5.89 -46.66 8.65
C TRP A 285 5.31 -47.27 7.38
N ALA A 286 4.08 -46.90 7.01
CA ALA A 286 3.44 -47.39 5.81
C ALA A 286 4.15 -46.96 4.51
N LYS A 287 4.72 -45.76 4.44
CA LYS A 287 5.50 -45.29 3.28
C LYS A 287 6.80 -46.09 3.15
N ALA A 288 7.56 -46.22 4.23
CA ALA A 288 8.80 -46.98 4.27
C ALA A 288 8.58 -48.46 3.98
N SER A 289 7.58 -49.08 4.60
CA SER A 289 7.24 -50.49 4.35
C SER A 289 6.83 -50.72 2.89
N ARG A 290 6.03 -49.83 2.29
CA ARG A 290 5.72 -49.92 0.85
C ARG A 290 6.97 -49.79 0.00
N TRP A 291 7.80 -48.79 0.27
CA TRP A 291 9.05 -48.59 -0.46
C TRP A 291 9.94 -49.83 -0.36
N LEU A 292 10.21 -50.34 0.85
CA LEU A 292 11.03 -51.53 1.07
C LEU A 292 10.48 -52.79 0.37
N LEU A 293 9.16 -52.94 0.24
CA LEU A 293 8.52 -54.13 -0.34
C LEU A 293 8.25 -54.06 -1.83
N ASP A 294 8.26 -52.86 -2.43
CA ASP A 294 8.01 -52.71 -3.86
C ASP A 294 9.21 -53.27 -4.67
N THR A 295 9.04 -54.46 -5.23
CA THR A 295 10.06 -55.13 -6.06
C THR A 295 10.01 -54.71 -7.53
N SER A 296 9.11 -53.79 -7.91
CA SER A 296 8.80 -53.47 -9.33
C SER A 296 9.49 -52.22 -9.86
N SER A 297 10.79 -52.04 -9.62
CA SER A 297 11.56 -50.94 -10.23
C SER A 297 12.91 -51.39 -10.79
N SER A 298 12.89 -52.38 -11.68
CA SER A 298 13.84 -52.45 -12.79
C SER A 298 13.07 -52.32 -14.10
N ASN A 299 13.42 -51.27 -14.86
CA ASN A 299 12.89 -50.84 -16.17
C ASN A 299 11.58 -50.05 -16.17
N GLY A 300 11.69 -48.78 -16.57
CA GLY A 300 10.57 -47.87 -16.71
C GLY A 300 9.62 -48.21 -17.85
N CYS A 301 8.33 -47.94 -17.64
CA CYS A 301 7.45 -47.29 -18.61
C CYS A 301 6.10 -46.92 -17.98
N SER A 302 5.53 -45.86 -18.53
CA SER A 302 4.20 -45.26 -18.33
C SER A 302 3.05 -46.13 -17.78
N GLY A 303 2.36 -45.56 -16.79
CA GLY A 303 0.90 -45.52 -16.59
C GLY A 303 0.07 -46.80 -16.83
N SER A 304 -0.55 -47.32 -15.76
CA SER A 304 -1.98 -47.63 -15.73
C SER A 304 -2.46 -47.90 -14.32
N GLU A 305 -3.69 -47.48 -14.07
CA GLU A 305 -4.47 -47.81 -12.89
C GLU A 305 -4.57 -49.33 -12.72
N GLY A 306 -4.04 -49.80 -11.60
CA GLY A 306 -4.08 -51.20 -11.18
C GLY A 306 -3.90 -51.26 -9.67
N ALA A 307 -4.77 -50.58 -8.94
CA ALA A 307 -4.91 -50.72 -7.49
C ALA A 307 -5.47 -52.12 -7.16
N GLY A 308 -4.66 -53.15 -7.40
CA GLY A 308 -4.80 -54.46 -6.78
C GLY A 308 -4.44 -54.31 -5.31
N SER A 309 -5.41 -54.60 -4.45
CA SER A 309 -5.31 -54.51 -3.00
C SER A 309 -4.06 -55.18 -2.43
N ILE A 310 -3.14 -54.39 -1.85
CA ILE A 310 -2.39 -54.82 -0.65
C ILE A 310 -3.33 -54.64 0.56
N GLY A 311 -4.52 -55.21 0.43
CA GLY A 311 -5.49 -55.36 1.49
C GLY A 311 -5.16 -56.67 2.20
N GLY A 312 -4.53 -56.56 3.38
CA GLY A 312 -4.33 -57.66 4.30
C GLY A 312 -2.86 -58.01 4.55
N ALA A 313 -2.38 -57.71 5.77
CA ALA A 313 -1.26 -58.39 6.45
C ALA A 313 0.22 -58.01 6.15
N GLY A 314 0.52 -56.92 5.44
CA GLY A 314 1.91 -56.44 5.30
C GLY A 314 2.43 -55.60 6.49
N GLY A 315 2.74 -56.20 7.64
CA GLY A 315 3.52 -55.56 8.72
C GLY A 315 2.75 -54.74 9.76
N ALA A 316 1.85 -55.39 10.52
CA ALA A 316 1.04 -54.74 11.55
C ALA A 316 1.89 -54.06 12.64
N LEU A 317 1.73 -52.74 12.79
CA LEU A 317 2.32 -51.89 13.83
C LEU A 317 1.32 -51.68 14.97
N ASP A 318 1.72 -51.89 16.23
CA ASP A 318 0.90 -51.50 17.38
C ASP A 318 1.27 -50.08 17.83
N SER A 319 0.51 -49.10 17.36
CA SER A 319 0.66 -47.70 17.78
C SER A 319 -0.06 -47.37 19.09
N THR A 320 -0.85 -48.28 19.66
CA THR A 320 -1.69 -48.03 20.85
C THR A 320 -0.92 -48.18 22.17
N LEU A 321 0.31 -48.69 22.11
CA LEU A 321 1.17 -48.85 23.28
C LEU A 321 1.81 -47.50 23.69
N TRP A 322 2.30 -46.72 22.72
CA TRP A 322 3.05 -45.47 22.87
C TRP A 322 2.45 -44.24 22.19
N GLY A 323 1.39 -44.41 21.42
CA GLY A 323 0.77 -43.29 20.73
C GLY A 323 0.38 -42.20 21.74
N PRO A 324 0.67 -40.91 21.46
CA PRO A 324 -0.06 -39.87 22.17
C PRO A 324 -1.56 -40.19 22.11
N ALA A 325 -2.29 -39.94 23.20
CA ALA A 325 -3.74 -40.05 23.16
C ALA A 325 -4.26 -39.31 21.92
N GLU A 326 -5.28 -39.84 21.24
CA GLU A 326 -5.84 -39.18 20.05
C GLU A 326 -6.05 -37.68 20.33
N GLY A 327 -5.39 -36.83 19.55
CA GLY A 327 -5.42 -35.38 19.74
C GLY A 327 -4.24 -34.75 20.48
N GLN A 328 -3.30 -35.48 21.09
CA GLN A 328 -2.12 -34.83 21.69
C GLN A 328 -0.98 -34.73 20.67
N VAL A 329 -0.61 -33.50 20.30
CA VAL A 329 0.26 -33.26 19.16
C VAL A 329 1.37 -32.24 19.45
N ASP A 330 2.47 -32.40 18.73
CA ASP A 330 3.53 -31.41 18.66
C ASP A 330 3.46 -30.70 17.30
N ALA A 331 3.89 -29.44 17.23
CA ALA A 331 3.85 -28.64 16.00
C ALA A 331 4.98 -29.00 15.00
N HIS A 332 5.88 -29.93 15.36
CA HIS A 332 7.01 -30.35 14.50
C HIS A 332 6.63 -30.87 13.11
N PRO A 333 5.56 -31.68 12.91
CA PRO A 333 5.16 -32.10 11.58
C PRO A 333 4.77 -30.90 10.70
N VAL A 334 4.11 -29.91 11.29
CA VAL A 334 3.72 -28.65 10.62
C VAL A 334 4.97 -27.84 10.27
N SER A 335 5.94 -27.72 11.19
CA SER A 335 7.18 -26.99 10.93
C SER A 335 8.03 -27.62 9.83
N ARG A 336 8.05 -28.96 9.68
CA ARG A 336 8.76 -29.63 8.57
C ARG A 336 8.20 -29.26 7.19
N SER A 337 6.88 -29.15 7.07
CA SER A 337 6.24 -28.69 5.83
C SER A 337 6.68 -27.25 5.50
N ILE A 338 6.76 -26.40 6.51
CA ILE A 338 7.17 -25.00 6.35
C ILE A 338 8.67 -24.91 6.03
N HIS A 339 9.52 -25.75 6.63
CA HIS A 339 10.94 -25.82 6.29
C HIS A 339 11.18 -26.19 4.82
N ALA A 340 10.42 -27.14 4.28
CA ALA A 340 10.50 -27.50 2.87
C ALA A 340 10.10 -26.31 1.97
N GLU A 341 9.04 -25.59 2.34
CA GLU A 341 8.63 -24.34 1.68
C GLU A 341 9.75 -23.28 1.75
N THR A 342 10.35 -23.06 2.93
CA THR A 342 11.46 -22.13 3.13
C THR A 342 12.65 -22.45 2.23
N ALA A 343 13.09 -23.71 2.21
CA ALA A 343 14.26 -24.14 1.44
C ALA A 343 14.05 -23.92 -0.06
N GLU A 344 12.83 -24.15 -0.55
CA GLU A 344 12.47 -23.91 -1.95
C GLU A 344 12.45 -22.41 -2.28
N LEU A 345 11.82 -21.59 -1.43
CA LEU A 345 11.83 -20.13 -1.58
C LEU A 345 13.26 -19.56 -1.56
N ALA A 346 14.12 -20.07 -0.67
CA ALA A 346 15.51 -19.64 -0.58
C ALA A 346 16.29 -19.96 -1.86
N LYS A 347 16.11 -21.17 -2.43
CA LYS A 347 16.71 -21.54 -3.73
C LYS A 347 16.25 -20.62 -4.85
N GLN A 348 14.96 -20.30 -4.90
CA GLN A 348 14.41 -19.39 -5.90
C GLN A 348 14.97 -17.98 -5.75
N ALA A 349 15.11 -17.48 -4.52
CA ALA A 349 15.70 -16.18 -4.24
C ALA A 349 17.18 -16.12 -4.70
N VAL A 350 17.96 -17.18 -4.41
CA VAL A 350 19.35 -17.30 -4.88
C VAL A 350 19.41 -17.34 -6.40
N ALA A 351 18.55 -18.11 -7.06
CA ALA A 351 18.50 -18.19 -8.51
C ALA A 351 18.12 -16.85 -9.16
N LYS A 352 17.23 -16.08 -8.53
CA LYS A 352 16.78 -14.78 -9.03
C LYS A 352 17.81 -13.67 -8.80
N HIS A 353 18.43 -13.61 -7.63
CA HIS A 353 19.22 -12.46 -7.18
C HIS A 353 20.71 -12.73 -6.95
N GLY A 354 21.16 -13.98 -7.05
CA GLY A 354 22.57 -14.37 -6.87
C GLY A 354 23.08 -14.29 -5.43
N ARG A 355 22.20 -14.13 -4.42
CA ARG A 355 22.57 -14.07 -2.99
C ARG A 355 21.60 -14.89 -2.13
N SER A 356 22.09 -15.37 -1.00
CA SER A 356 21.25 -16.09 -0.02
C SER A 356 20.36 -15.10 0.75
N PRO A 357 19.11 -15.49 1.11
CA PRO A 357 18.29 -14.73 2.04
C PRO A 357 19.04 -14.44 3.35
N LYS A 358 18.89 -13.23 3.90
CA LYS A 358 19.56 -12.78 5.13
C LYS A 358 18.57 -12.36 6.21
N LEU A 359 18.69 -12.93 7.41
CA LEU A 359 17.99 -12.52 8.63
C LEU A 359 18.99 -11.90 9.60
N VAL A 360 18.67 -10.76 10.18
CA VAL A 360 19.42 -10.19 11.31
C VAL A 360 18.57 -10.24 12.57
N VAL A 361 19.10 -10.87 13.61
CA VAL A 361 18.46 -11.03 14.91
C VAL A 361 19.20 -10.15 15.91
N VAL A 362 18.57 -9.05 16.34
CA VAL A 362 19.15 -8.11 17.30
C VAL A 362 18.60 -8.38 18.70
N THR A 363 19.51 -8.50 19.65
CA THR A 363 19.22 -8.73 21.07
C THR A 363 19.83 -7.62 21.90
N VAL A 364 19.12 -7.13 22.92
CA VAL A 364 19.63 -6.11 23.85
C VAL A 364 19.70 -6.67 25.26
N GLY A 365 20.89 -6.70 25.84
CA GLY A 365 21.11 -7.26 27.17
C GLY A 365 21.37 -8.76 27.13
N GLU A 366 20.50 -9.56 27.76
CA GLU A 366 20.69 -11.01 27.84
C GLU A 366 20.74 -11.63 26.44
N THR A 367 21.65 -12.59 26.23
CA THR A 367 21.99 -13.11 24.91
C THR A 367 20.82 -13.80 24.20
N SER A 368 20.86 -13.81 22.86
CA SER A 368 19.85 -14.43 21.99
C SER A 368 19.60 -15.89 22.36
N LEU A 369 18.33 -16.30 22.35
CA LEU A 369 17.95 -17.72 22.41
C LEU A 369 18.68 -18.47 21.29
N GLY A 370 19.55 -19.42 21.64
CA GLY A 370 20.50 -20.03 20.72
C GLY A 370 21.72 -20.58 21.44
N HIS A 371 22.85 -20.77 20.77
CA HIS A 371 24.10 -21.19 21.44
C HIS A 371 24.64 -20.15 22.42
N ASN A 372 24.25 -18.88 22.23
CA ASN A 372 24.79 -17.75 22.95
C ASN A 372 24.06 -17.47 24.28
N HIS A 373 22.84 -17.98 24.47
CA HIS A 373 22.09 -17.90 25.73
C HIS A 373 22.68 -18.82 26.81
N PRO A 374 22.69 -18.44 28.12
CA PRO A 374 23.19 -19.32 29.19
C PRO A 374 22.58 -20.73 29.20
N GLU A 375 21.24 -20.80 29.10
CA GLU A 375 20.49 -22.07 28.95
C GLU A 375 20.39 -22.56 27.49
N GLY A 376 21.07 -21.90 26.57
CA GLY A 376 20.93 -22.06 25.14
C GLY A 376 21.46 -23.39 24.57
N PRO A 377 22.75 -23.71 24.80
CA PRO A 377 23.31 -25.02 24.49
C PRO A 377 22.49 -26.17 25.11
N ARG A 378 22.02 -25.96 26.34
CA ARG A 378 21.19 -26.92 27.07
C ARG A 378 19.82 -27.14 26.39
N ARG A 379 19.16 -26.09 25.90
CA ARG A 379 17.90 -26.20 25.14
C ARG A 379 18.08 -26.98 23.85
N LEU A 380 19.16 -26.67 23.12
CA LEU A 380 19.51 -27.33 21.86
C LEU A 380 19.78 -28.81 22.07
N GLN A 381 20.55 -29.10 23.12
CA GLN A 381 20.79 -30.46 23.55
C GLN A 381 19.48 -31.18 23.89
N LEU A 382 18.56 -30.56 24.63
CA LEU A 382 17.35 -31.21 25.15
C LEU A 382 16.22 -31.49 24.16
N PHE A 383 16.02 -30.66 23.14
CA PHE A 383 14.71 -30.62 22.46
C PHE A 383 14.78 -30.71 20.93
N ALA A 384 15.89 -30.36 20.29
CA ALA A 384 15.95 -30.32 18.83
C ALA A 384 17.28 -30.83 18.27
N HIS A 385 17.26 -31.27 17.02
CA HIS A 385 18.48 -31.61 16.29
C HIS A 385 19.27 -30.33 16.00
N GLU A 386 20.60 -30.39 16.00
CA GLU A 386 21.43 -29.20 15.80
C GLU A 386 21.14 -28.49 14.48
N SER A 387 20.93 -29.24 13.39
CA SER A 387 20.68 -28.66 12.06
C SER A 387 19.31 -27.98 11.90
N CYS A 388 18.30 -28.33 12.70
CA CYS A 388 16.94 -27.80 12.58
C CYS A 388 16.32 -27.64 13.97
N SER A 389 16.75 -26.60 14.68
CA SER A 389 16.28 -26.26 16.02
C SER A 389 15.59 -24.91 16.06
N TRP A 390 14.35 -24.91 16.55
CA TRP A 390 13.65 -23.65 16.83
C TRP A 390 14.22 -22.88 18.03
N PHE A 391 15.24 -23.41 18.70
CA PHE A 391 16.05 -22.64 19.65
C PHE A 391 17.27 -22.00 19.01
N SER A 392 17.75 -22.47 17.86
CA SER A 392 18.89 -21.90 17.13
C SER A 392 18.45 -21.49 15.72
N LYS A 393 18.20 -20.20 15.55
CA LYS A 393 17.81 -19.62 14.25
C LYS A 393 18.95 -19.71 13.26
N SER A 394 20.19 -19.51 13.71
CA SER A 394 21.40 -19.59 12.89
C SER A 394 21.63 -20.96 12.28
N LYS A 395 21.65 -22.03 13.08
CA LYS A 395 21.82 -23.39 12.52
C LYS A 395 20.64 -23.80 11.64
N THR A 396 19.41 -23.49 12.06
CA THR A 396 18.20 -23.81 11.28
C THR A 396 18.19 -23.05 9.96
N GLY A 397 18.44 -21.74 9.98
CA GLY A 397 18.54 -20.92 8.78
C GLY A 397 19.59 -21.47 7.82
N ALA A 398 20.80 -21.77 8.31
CA ALA A 398 21.87 -22.32 7.48
C ALA A 398 21.44 -23.62 6.77
N SER A 399 20.74 -24.52 7.48
CA SER A 399 20.23 -25.77 6.89
C SER A 399 19.17 -25.56 5.80
N LEU A 400 18.48 -24.41 5.82
CA LEU A 400 17.41 -24.04 4.89
C LEU A 400 17.88 -23.05 3.80
N GLY A 401 19.17 -22.73 3.76
CA GLY A 401 19.73 -21.75 2.81
C GLY A 401 19.45 -20.29 3.18
N VAL A 402 19.17 -19.99 4.45
CA VAL A 402 18.98 -18.63 4.98
C VAL A 402 20.17 -18.26 5.88
N HIS A 403 20.90 -17.20 5.54
CA HIS A 403 21.94 -16.68 6.40
C HIS A 403 21.32 -15.93 7.59
N VAL A 404 21.74 -16.24 8.81
CA VAL A 404 21.27 -15.55 10.02
C VAL A 404 22.45 -14.95 10.75
N GLU A 405 22.40 -13.63 10.93
CA GLU A 405 23.37 -12.85 11.68
C GLU A 405 22.76 -12.49 13.04
N GLU A 406 23.45 -12.84 14.13
CA GLU A 406 22.99 -12.55 15.49
C GLU A 406 23.83 -11.42 16.08
N ILE A 407 23.16 -10.36 16.55
CA ILE A 407 23.78 -9.16 17.10
C ILE A 407 23.34 -9.00 18.54
N VAL A 408 24.30 -8.87 19.45
CA VAL A 408 24.05 -8.67 20.88
C VAL A 408 24.57 -7.30 21.26
N LEU A 409 23.64 -6.41 21.61
CA LEU A 409 23.92 -5.08 22.13
C LEU A 409 23.97 -5.13 23.68
N PRO A 410 24.82 -4.30 24.32
CA PRO A 410 24.89 -4.22 25.77
C PRO A 410 23.53 -3.88 26.41
N LYS A 411 23.31 -4.30 27.65
CA LYS A 411 22.07 -3.99 28.38
C LYS A 411 21.88 -2.48 28.58
N GLU A 412 22.99 -1.74 28.63
CA GLU A 412 23.08 -0.28 28.77
C GLU A 412 22.83 0.45 27.45
N CYS A 413 22.63 -0.28 26.35
CA CYS A 413 22.31 0.30 25.05
C CYS A 413 21.09 1.22 25.16
N SER A 414 21.22 2.43 24.60
CA SER A 414 20.10 3.36 24.46
C SER A 414 19.21 2.99 23.28
N THR A 415 17.93 3.40 23.31
CA THR A 415 17.01 3.26 22.17
C THR A 415 17.62 3.76 20.85
N GLN A 416 18.34 4.88 20.89
CA GLN A 416 18.94 5.47 19.69
C GLN A 416 20.09 4.63 19.12
N GLN A 417 20.89 3.99 20.00
CA GLN A 417 21.94 3.07 19.56
C GLN A 417 21.33 1.81 18.93
N LEU A 418 20.25 1.26 19.51
CA LEU A 418 19.51 0.15 18.94
C LEU A 418 18.94 0.49 17.55
N ILE A 419 18.28 1.65 17.42
CA ILE A 419 17.74 2.13 16.14
C ILE A 419 18.85 2.32 15.11
N SER A 420 20.00 2.87 15.52
CA SER A 420 21.16 3.02 14.65
C SER A 420 21.68 1.67 14.17
N GLU A 421 21.67 0.65 15.00
CA GLU A 421 22.08 -0.70 14.63
C GLU A 421 21.09 -1.32 13.64
N LEU A 422 19.79 -1.28 13.91
CA LEU A 422 18.76 -1.78 13.00
C LEU A 422 18.87 -1.16 11.60
N ARG A 423 19.16 0.15 11.54
CA ARG A 423 19.33 0.89 10.27
C ARG A 423 20.61 0.54 9.50
N ARG A 424 21.60 -0.13 10.10
CA ARG A 424 22.78 -0.62 9.39
C ARG A 424 22.46 -1.83 8.51
N HIS A 425 21.46 -2.61 8.90
CA HIS A 425 21.11 -3.90 8.28
C HIS A 425 19.96 -3.76 7.28
N ARG A 426 19.99 -2.73 6.42
CA ARG A 426 18.99 -2.52 5.35
C ARG A 426 19.10 -3.58 4.24
N ASP A 427 20.27 -4.19 4.10
CA ASP A 427 20.57 -5.30 3.19
C ASP A 427 19.92 -6.62 3.63
N ALA A 428 19.52 -6.75 4.89
CA ALA A 428 18.83 -7.94 5.39
C ALA A 428 17.43 -8.09 4.75
N ASP A 429 16.98 -9.31 4.52
CA ASP A 429 15.62 -9.63 4.06
C ASP A 429 14.61 -9.72 5.22
N GLY A 430 15.13 -9.89 6.43
CA GLY A 430 14.34 -9.81 7.66
C GLY A 430 15.16 -9.25 8.82
N LEU A 431 14.50 -8.46 9.66
CA LEU A 431 14.99 -8.01 10.95
C LEU A 431 14.09 -8.58 12.04
N GLN A 432 14.69 -9.09 13.10
CA GLN A 432 13.99 -9.51 14.30
C GLN A 432 14.61 -8.84 15.53
N LEU A 433 13.76 -8.21 16.34
CA LEU A 433 14.12 -7.80 17.70
C LEU A 433 13.71 -8.88 18.68
N MET A 434 14.68 -9.41 19.42
CA MET A 434 14.44 -10.40 20.45
C MET A 434 13.71 -9.79 21.65
N TRP A 435 12.64 -10.45 22.07
CA TRP A 435 11.90 -10.13 23.30
C TRP A 435 12.30 -11.08 24.44
N PRO A 436 12.39 -10.61 25.71
CA PRO A 436 12.13 -9.26 26.20
C PRO A 436 13.32 -8.30 26.06
N MET A 437 13.02 -7.02 25.86
CA MET A 437 14.03 -5.95 25.90
C MET A 437 14.13 -5.34 27.31
N PRO A 438 15.28 -4.75 27.69
CA PRO A 438 15.41 -3.99 28.93
C PRO A 438 14.37 -2.87 29.00
N SER A 439 13.89 -2.56 30.20
CA SER A 439 12.91 -1.49 30.41
C SER A 439 13.42 -0.08 30.05
N SER A 440 14.73 0.08 29.88
CA SER A 440 15.37 1.31 29.38
C SER A 440 15.18 1.53 27.88
N ILE A 441 14.85 0.48 27.12
CA ILE A 441 14.56 0.58 25.69
C ILE A 441 13.09 0.94 25.49
N ASP A 442 12.84 1.98 24.70
CA ASP A 442 11.50 2.22 24.15
C ASP A 442 11.23 1.18 23.06
N ALA A 443 10.55 0.11 23.46
CA ALA A 443 10.21 -0.99 22.57
C ALA A 443 9.39 -0.53 21.36
N LYS A 444 8.47 0.43 21.55
CA LYS A 444 7.63 0.92 20.47
C LYS A 444 8.48 1.62 19.41
N ALA A 445 9.34 2.55 19.84
CA ALA A 445 10.25 3.26 18.94
C ALA A 445 11.23 2.32 18.21
N ALA A 446 11.69 1.25 18.88
CA ALA A 446 12.57 0.27 18.28
C ALA A 446 11.89 -0.57 17.18
N TYR A 447 10.66 -1.04 17.42
CA TYR A 447 9.91 -1.79 16.41
C TYR A 447 9.45 -0.90 15.25
N GLU A 448 9.03 0.35 15.51
CA GLU A 448 8.70 1.33 14.45
C GLU A 448 9.90 1.69 13.56
N ALA A 449 11.13 1.45 14.02
CA ALA A 449 12.34 1.65 13.24
C ALA A 449 12.65 0.50 12.27
N ILE A 450 12.01 -0.67 12.42
CA ILE A 450 12.14 -1.78 11.47
C ILE A 450 11.25 -1.49 10.26
N PRO A 451 11.77 -1.45 9.03
CA PRO A 451 10.93 -1.34 7.84
C PRO A 451 9.93 -2.49 7.77
N TRP A 452 8.64 -2.20 7.52
CA TRP A 452 7.59 -3.23 7.51
C TRP A 452 7.84 -4.37 6.51
N ARG A 453 8.60 -4.12 5.44
CA ARG A 453 9.04 -5.13 4.47
C ARG A 453 10.11 -6.06 5.00
N GLN A 454 10.87 -5.64 6.01
CA GLN A 454 11.85 -6.45 6.72
C GLN A 454 11.29 -7.00 8.05
N ASP A 455 10.07 -6.60 8.45
CA ASP A 455 9.40 -7.10 9.64
C ASP A 455 8.85 -8.51 9.43
N VAL A 456 9.76 -9.47 9.57
CA VAL A 456 9.47 -10.90 9.43
C VAL A 456 8.85 -11.51 10.69
N ASP A 457 8.87 -10.78 11.82
CA ASP A 457 8.31 -11.22 13.10
C ASP A 457 6.84 -10.77 13.30
N GLY A 458 6.37 -9.85 12.43
CA GLY A 458 4.98 -9.39 12.35
C GLY A 458 4.60 -8.33 13.41
N ALA A 459 5.58 -7.57 13.88
CA ALA A 459 5.39 -6.47 14.83
C ALA A 459 4.37 -5.41 14.36
N HIS A 460 4.42 -5.04 13.09
CA HIS A 460 3.58 -3.99 12.51
C HIS A 460 2.13 -4.43 12.27
N PHE A 461 1.83 -5.72 12.46
CA PHE A 461 0.55 -6.32 12.10
C PHE A 461 -0.65 -5.58 12.70
N LEU A 462 -0.74 -5.46 14.03
CA LEU A 462 -1.91 -4.83 14.67
C LEU A 462 -2.02 -3.33 14.38
N GLY A 463 -0.89 -2.61 14.38
CA GLY A 463 -0.87 -1.16 14.18
C GLY A 463 -1.33 -0.73 12.79
N ARG A 464 -1.17 -1.61 11.80
CA ARG A 464 -1.58 -1.38 10.41
C ARG A 464 -2.87 -2.11 10.01
N ALA A 465 -3.10 -3.31 10.54
CA ALA A 465 -4.30 -4.11 10.25
C ALA A 465 -5.58 -3.57 10.89
N LEU A 466 -5.47 -2.85 12.01
CA LEU A 466 -6.60 -2.28 12.74
C LEU A 466 -6.74 -0.76 12.58
N ALA A 467 -5.92 -0.13 11.73
CA ALA A 467 -5.98 1.31 11.52
C ALA A 467 -7.32 1.72 10.85
N PRO A 468 -8.00 2.80 11.32
CA PRO A 468 -9.21 3.31 10.69
C PRO A 468 -8.91 3.71 9.23
N GLY A 469 -9.57 3.07 8.26
CA GLY A 469 -9.32 3.27 6.82
C GLY A 469 -8.27 2.32 6.21
N GLY A 470 -7.77 1.33 6.96
CA GLY A 470 -6.82 0.34 6.44
C GLY A 470 -7.36 -0.41 5.22
N SER A 471 -6.70 -0.27 4.08
CA SER A 471 -7.02 -1.02 2.86
C SER A 471 -6.77 -2.52 3.08
N ARG A 472 -7.70 -3.35 2.60
CA ARG A 472 -7.56 -4.82 2.60
C ARG A 472 -6.28 -5.29 1.88
N ALA A 473 -5.81 -4.52 0.89
CA ALA A 473 -4.55 -4.78 0.19
C ALA A 473 -3.30 -4.56 1.05
N LEU A 474 -3.35 -3.65 2.03
CA LEU A 474 -2.25 -3.37 2.97
C LEU A 474 -2.14 -4.43 4.06
N THR A 475 -3.27 -5.05 4.43
CA THR A 475 -3.30 -6.18 5.36
C THR A 475 -2.80 -7.47 4.72
N ASP A 476 -3.12 -7.70 3.45
CA ASP A 476 -2.64 -8.88 2.70
C ASP A 476 -1.11 -8.85 2.42
N ALA A 477 -0.47 -7.68 2.53
CA ALA A 477 0.96 -7.50 2.31
C ALA A 477 1.83 -7.61 3.58
N LEU A 478 1.22 -7.72 4.76
CA LEU A 478 1.93 -7.81 6.04
C LEU A 478 2.03 -9.25 6.53
N HIS A 479 3.20 -9.61 7.07
CA HIS A 479 3.33 -10.88 7.77
C HIS A 479 2.52 -10.84 9.06
N ALA A 480 1.67 -11.85 9.28
CA ALA A 480 1.09 -12.09 10.58
C ALA A 480 2.22 -12.39 11.60
N PRO A 481 2.04 -12.07 12.89
CA PRO A 481 3.04 -12.42 13.89
C PRO A 481 3.33 -13.91 13.86
N VAL A 482 4.61 -14.28 13.81
CA VAL A 482 5.05 -15.64 13.45
C VAL A 482 4.47 -16.72 14.35
N THR A 483 4.27 -16.38 15.64
CA THR A 483 3.66 -17.28 16.62
C THR A 483 2.17 -17.46 16.35
N CYS A 484 1.47 -16.39 15.97
CA CYS A 484 0.05 -16.43 15.64
C CYS A 484 -0.20 -17.24 14.36
N GLU A 485 0.59 -17.00 13.31
CA GLU A 485 0.53 -17.82 12.09
C GLU A 485 0.87 -19.28 12.40
N GLY A 486 1.87 -19.52 13.25
CA GLY A 486 2.19 -20.86 13.74
C GLY A 486 0.98 -21.57 14.38
N VAL A 487 0.22 -20.88 15.24
CA VAL A 487 -1.02 -21.40 15.82
C VAL A 487 -2.04 -21.71 14.73
N LEU A 488 -2.28 -20.80 13.79
CA LEU A 488 -3.25 -21.01 12.71
C LEU A 488 -2.89 -22.19 11.82
N ARG A 489 -1.62 -22.31 11.40
CA ARG A 489 -1.12 -23.44 10.58
C ARG A 489 -1.33 -24.77 11.29
N VAL A 490 -1.15 -24.81 12.61
CA VAL A 490 -1.42 -26.01 13.42
C VAL A 490 -2.92 -26.32 13.44
N LEU A 491 -3.77 -25.34 13.70
CA LEU A 491 -5.23 -25.53 13.72
C LEU A 491 -5.77 -25.99 12.36
N ASP A 492 -5.27 -25.41 11.26
CA ASP A 492 -5.63 -25.79 9.88
C ASP A 492 -5.16 -27.21 9.56
N HIS A 493 -3.92 -27.57 9.92
CA HIS A 493 -3.37 -28.92 9.71
C HIS A 493 -4.19 -30.00 10.41
N TYR A 494 -4.66 -29.72 11.63
CA TYR A 494 -5.49 -30.63 12.41
C TYR A 494 -7.00 -30.42 12.21
N LYS A 495 -7.40 -29.62 11.21
CA LYS A 495 -8.80 -29.42 10.79
C LYS A 495 -9.72 -28.99 11.96
N VAL A 496 -9.28 -28.01 12.73
CA VAL A 496 -10.09 -27.40 13.81
C VAL A 496 -11.04 -26.37 13.20
N SER A 497 -12.34 -26.53 13.45
CA SER A 497 -13.35 -25.56 12.99
C SER A 497 -13.37 -24.33 13.90
N LEU A 498 -13.27 -23.14 13.30
CA LEU A 498 -13.28 -21.87 14.03
C LEU A 498 -14.61 -21.12 13.95
N GLU A 499 -15.40 -21.33 12.89
CA GLU A 499 -16.68 -20.66 12.70
C GLU A 499 -17.66 -21.00 13.82
N GLY A 500 -18.16 -19.96 14.51
CA GLY A 500 -19.07 -20.10 15.65
C GLY A 500 -18.44 -20.61 16.94
N SER A 501 -17.15 -20.95 16.94
CA SER A 501 -16.44 -21.46 18.13
C SER A 501 -16.18 -20.37 19.17
N ARG A 502 -16.19 -20.72 20.45
CA ARG A 502 -15.75 -19.82 21.53
C ARG A 502 -14.27 -20.01 21.80
N ALA A 503 -13.45 -19.02 21.43
CA ALA A 503 -12.01 -19.03 21.65
C ALA A 503 -11.64 -18.18 22.87
N VAL A 504 -10.86 -18.74 23.79
CA VAL A 504 -10.29 -18.03 24.95
C VAL A 504 -8.79 -17.94 24.78
N ILE A 505 -8.27 -16.70 24.72
CA ILE A 505 -6.85 -16.42 24.56
C ILE A 505 -6.33 -15.89 25.90
N VAL A 506 -5.49 -16.68 26.58
CA VAL A 506 -4.90 -16.33 27.88
C VAL A 506 -3.56 -15.64 27.64
N GLY A 507 -3.53 -14.33 27.86
CA GLY A 507 -2.40 -13.46 27.54
C GLY A 507 -2.80 -12.40 26.51
N ARG A 508 -2.35 -11.16 26.71
CA ARG A 508 -2.69 -9.99 25.87
C ARG A 508 -1.48 -9.28 25.29
N SER A 509 -0.38 -10.01 25.09
CA SER A 509 0.84 -9.43 24.52
C SER A 509 0.58 -8.92 23.11
N TRP A 510 1.37 -7.92 22.72
CA TRP A 510 1.23 -7.24 21.44
C TRP A 510 1.67 -8.10 20.24
N LEU A 511 2.58 -9.08 20.43
CA LEU A 511 3.01 -10.04 19.39
C LEU A 511 2.16 -11.31 19.31
N VAL A 512 1.43 -11.68 20.36
CA VAL A 512 0.75 -12.98 20.42
C VAL A 512 -0.71 -12.83 20.82
N GLY A 513 -0.99 -12.39 22.05
CA GLY A 513 -2.35 -12.41 22.59
C GLY A 513 -3.37 -11.60 21.78
N GLN A 514 -3.08 -10.31 21.57
CA GLN A 514 -3.97 -9.41 20.84
C GLN A 514 -4.09 -9.76 19.34
N PRO A 515 -2.98 -9.99 18.59
CA PRO A 515 -3.07 -10.36 17.18
C PRO A 515 -3.80 -11.68 16.96
N LEU A 516 -3.58 -12.67 17.84
CA LEU A 516 -4.22 -13.97 17.71
C LEU A 516 -5.75 -13.87 17.90
N ALA A 517 -6.21 -13.08 18.87
CA ALA A 517 -7.65 -12.84 19.06
C ALA A 517 -8.28 -12.20 17.81
N HIS A 518 -7.58 -11.27 17.17
CA HIS A 518 -8.04 -10.66 15.92
C HIS A 518 -8.11 -11.69 14.76
N LEU A 519 -7.04 -12.47 14.57
CA LEU A 519 -6.92 -13.47 13.51
C LEU A 519 -7.91 -14.64 13.67
N LEU A 520 -8.17 -15.09 14.89
CA LEU A 520 -9.19 -16.10 15.15
C LEU A 520 -10.59 -15.52 14.92
N GLY A 521 -10.82 -14.26 15.31
CA GLY A 521 -12.07 -13.55 15.05
C GLY A 521 -12.39 -13.40 13.56
N SER A 522 -11.39 -13.07 12.73
CA SER A 522 -11.58 -12.96 11.27
C SER A 522 -11.89 -14.30 10.60
N LYS A 523 -11.57 -15.43 11.24
CA LYS A 523 -11.97 -16.79 10.84
C LYS A 523 -13.29 -17.26 11.47
N GLY A 524 -14.06 -16.35 12.07
CA GLY A 524 -15.43 -16.62 12.56
C GLY A 524 -15.53 -17.09 14.01
N ALA A 525 -14.44 -17.05 14.80
CA ALA A 525 -14.48 -17.41 16.22
C ALA A 525 -14.94 -16.23 17.10
N THR A 526 -15.76 -16.51 18.12
CA THR A 526 -16.04 -15.57 19.20
C THR A 526 -14.88 -15.56 20.18
N CYS A 527 -14.07 -14.51 20.16
CA CYS A 527 -12.82 -14.46 20.93
C CYS A 527 -12.97 -13.70 22.26
N THR A 528 -12.51 -14.31 23.35
CA THR A 528 -12.37 -13.68 24.67
C THR A 528 -10.90 -13.59 25.04
N LEU A 529 -10.38 -12.36 25.13
CA LEU A 529 -9.01 -12.09 25.54
C LEU A 529 -8.93 -11.95 27.06
N VAL A 530 -8.07 -12.75 27.70
CA VAL A 530 -7.96 -12.84 29.16
C VAL A 530 -6.55 -12.41 29.60
N HIS A 531 -6.44 -11.77 30.75
CA HIS A 531 -5.16 -11.28 31.30
C HIS A 531 -5.12 -11.43 32.83
N SER A 532 -4.00 -11.05 33.43
CA SER A 532 -3.75 -11.20 34.88
C SER A 532 -4.76 -10.51 35.80
N SER A 533 -5.62 -9.64 35.29
CA SER A 533 -6.66 -8.93 36.06
C SER A 533 -8.07 -9.41 35.74
N SER A 534 -8.22 -10.36 34.82
CA SER A 534 -9.51 -10.94 34.49
C SER A 534 -10.00 -11.82 35.64
N LYS A 535 -11.28 -11.67 36.02
CA LYS A 535 -11.92 -12.49 37.03
C LYS A 535 -12.42 -13.79 36.42
N ASP A 536 -12.50 -14.85 37.23
CA ASP A 536 -13.11 -16.14 36.88
C ASP A 536 -12.51 -16.83 35.64
N LEU A 537 -11.18 -16.79 35.47
CA LEU A 537 -10.45 -17.43 34.35
C LEU A 537 -10.89 -18.88 34.12
N GLY A 538 -11.03 -19.68 35.18
CA GLY A 538 -11.44 -21.08 35.05
C GLY A 538 -12.83 -21.25 34.43
N ARG A 539 -13.79 -20.38 34.76
CA ARG A 539 -15.13 -20.41 34.14
C ARG A 539 -15.06 -20.05 32.66
N LEU A 540 -14.29 -19.02 32.30
CA LEU A 540 -14.13 -18.61 30.90
C LEU A 540 -13.54 -19.75 30.07
N CYS A 541 -12.50 -20.42 30.57
CA CYS A 541 -11.90 -21.58 29.93
C CYS A 541 -12.87 -22.77 29.83
N LEU A 542 -13.69 -23.02 30.84
CA LEU A 542 -14.71 -24.09 30.82
C LEU A 542 -15.81 -23.89 29.78
N GLU A 543 -16.04 -22.65 29.35
CA GLU A 543 -17.02 -22.32 28.31
C GLU A 543 -16.41 -22.32 26.90
N ALA A 544 -15.09 -22.49 26.77
CA ALA A 544 -14.35 -22.36 25.52
C ALA A 544 -14.32 -23.68 24.72
N ASP A 545 -14.46 -23.57 23.40
CA ASP A 545 -14.20 -24.65 22.45
C ASP A 545 -12.71 -24.68 22.02
N LEU A 546 -12.05 -23.52 22.09
CA LEU A 546 -10.61 -23.36 21.84
C LEU A 546 -9.99 -22.54 22.98
N ILE A 547 -8.92 -23.04 23.59
CA ILE A 547 -8.12 -22.32 24.59
C ILE A 547 -6.70 -22.17 24.04
N VAL A 548 -6.20 -20.94 23.96
CA VAL A 548 -4.79 -20.68 23.61
C VAL A 548 -4.09 -20.00 24.79
N SER A 549 -3.07 -20.63 25.34
CA SER A 549 -2.28 -20.06 26.44
C SER A 549 -0.97 -19.46 25.95
N ALA A 550 -0.85 -18.14 26.08
CA ALA A 550 0.33 -17.35 25.77
C ALA A 550 0.74 -16.50 26.99
N ALA A 551 0.57 -17.03 28.20
CA ALA A 551 0.81 -16.32 29.45
C ALA A 551 2.27 -16.40 29.89
N GLY A 552 2.98 -17.49 29.55
CA GLY A 552 4.36 -17.71 30.00
C GLY A 552 4.44 -17.99 31.49
N HIS A 553 3.47 -18.73 32.03
CA HIS A 553 3.38 -19.07 33.44
C HIS A 553 3.18 -20.58 33.62
N PRO A 554 4.17 -21.30 34.18
CA PRO A 554 4.16 -22.76 34.30
C PRO A 554 2.85 -23.31 34.87
N ARG A 555 2.21 -24.23 34.14
CA ARG A 555 1.01 -24.97 34.59
C ARG A 555 -0.15 -24.08 35.05
N LEU A 556 -0.26 -22.86 34.51
CA LEU A 556 -1.39 -21.95 34.74
C LEU A 556 -2.74 -22.58 34.40
N LEU A 557 -2.85 -23.23 33.24
CA LEU A 557 -4.09 -23.90 32.81
C LEU A 557 -4.17 -25.29 33.44
N SER A 558 -5.03 -25.43 34.44
CA SER A 558 -5.31 -26.70 35.07
C SER A 558 -6.30 -27.55 34.25
N SER A 559 -6.29 -28.86 34.49
CA SER A 559 -7.14 -29.80 33.76
C SER A 559 -8.63 -29.59 33.99
N GLU A 560 -9.03 -29.11 35.16
CA GLU A 560 -10.43 -28.84 35.50
C GLU A 560 -11.00 -27.60 34.82
N TRP A 561 -10.17 -26.79 34.15
CA TRP A 561 -10.62 -25.62 33.40
C TRP A 561 -10.86 -25.90 31.92
N VAL A 562 -10.66 -27.14 31.48
CA VAL A 562 -10.79 -27.52 30.08
C VAL A 562 -12.11 -28.23 29.86
N LYS A 563 -12.94 -27.68 28.97
CA LYS A 563 -14.20 -28.29 28.56
C LYS A 563 -13.92 -29.63 27.86
N PRO A 564 -14.67 -30.71 28.15
CA PRO A 564 -14.61 -31.94 27.37
C PRO A 564 -14.81 -31.67 25.87
N GLY A 565 -13.89 -32.15 25.04
CA GLY A 565 -13.90 -31.93 23.60
C GLY A 565 -13.27 -30.61 23.12
N ALA A 566 -12.79 -29.74 24.02
CA ALA A 566 -12.11 -28.51 23.62
C ALA A 566 -10.75 -28.77 22.95
N VAL A 567 -10.29 -27.78 22.19
CA VAL A 567 -8.93 -27.69 21.66
C VAL A 567 -8.10 -26.82 22.60
N VAL A 568 -6.91 -27.28 22.98
CA VAL A 568 -5.98 -26.56 23.84
C VAL A 568 -4.66 -26.35 23.11
N VAL A 569 -4.20 -25.10 22.98
CA VAL A 569 -2.94 -24.74 22.33
C VAL A 569 -2.03 -24.03 23.32
N ASN A 570 -0.89 -24.64 23.62
CA ASN A 570 0.12 -24.06 24.47
C ASN A 570 1.16 -23.29 23.64
N VAL A 571 1.30 -22.01 23.93
CA VAL A 571 2.30 -21.11 23.36
C VAL A 571 3.35 -20.74 24.41
N GLY A 572 2.91 -20.43 25.64
CA GLY A 572 3.82 -20.06 26.72
C GLY A 572 4.63 -21.25 27.26
N THR A 573 5.91 -21.01 27.50
CA THR A 573 6.82 -21.96 28.17
C THR A 573 7.81 -21.19 29.02
N SER A 574 8.07 -21.66 30.23
CA SER A 574 9.03 -21.04 31.15
C SER A 574 10.02 -22.06 31.69
N PHE A 575 11.22 -21.60 32.04
CA PHE A 575 12.21 -22.46 32.69
C PHE A 575 11.87 -22.61 34.16
N CYS A 576 11.81 -23.86 34.61
CA CYS A 576 11.75 -24.23 36.02
C CYS A 576 12.84 -25.26 36.29
N GLU A 577 13.84 -24.86 37.09
CA GLU A 577 15.01 -25.68 37.39
C GLU A 577 15.66 -26.21 36.10
N ASP A 578 15.63 -27.53 35.92
CA ASP A 578 16.27 -28.25 34.82
C ASP A 578 15.34 -28.55 33.64
N SER A 579 14.15 -27.93 33.61
CA SER A 579 13.09 -28.27 32.65
C SER A 579 12.35 -27.05 32.10
N MET A 580 11.95 -27.15 30.83
CA MET A 580 10.95 -26.24 30.25
C MET A 580 9.56 -26.74 30.61
N VAL A 581 8.80 -25.91 31.30
CA VAL A 581 7.44 -26.21 31.72
C VAL A 581 6.46 -25.36 30.91
N PRO A 582 5.47 -25.98 30.23
CA PRO A 582 4.45 -25.25 29.50
C PRO A 582 3.44 -24.57 30.43
N ASP A 583 2.64 -23.66 29.90
CA ASP A 583 1.53 -23.04 30.65
C ASP A 583 0.42 -24.05 30.98
N ILE A 584 0.32 -25.16 30.26
CA ILE A 584 -0.70 -26.18 30.45
C ILE A 584 -0.30 -27.24 31.46
N ALA A 585 -1.30 -27.87 32.10
CA ALA A 585 -1.13 -29.07 32.91
C ALA A 585 -0.47 -30.23 32.11
N PRO A 586 0.12 -31.23 32.81
CA PRO A 586 0.63 -32.44 32.18
C PRO A 586 -0.40 -33.09 31.24
N LEU A 587 0.07 -33.61 30.11
CA LEU A 587 -0.79 -34.09 29.01
C LEU A 587 -1.73 -35.21 29.47
N GLU A 588 -1.29 -36.07 30.38
CA GLU A 588 -2.09 -37.14 30.98
C GLU A 588 -3.36 -36.63 31.69
N HIS A 589 -3.38 -35.37 32.14
CA HIS A 589 -4.53 -34.75 32.79
C HIS A 589 -5.49 -34.07 31.80
N LEU A 590 -5.06 -33.86 30.55
CA LEU A 590 -5.83 -33.19 29.49
C LEU A 590 -6.46 -34.16 28.48
N LYS A 591 -6.57 -35.45 28.84
CA LYS A 591 -7.11 -36.53 27.99
C LYS A 591 -8.55 -36.34 27.50
N HIS A 592 -9.31 -35.43 28.12
CA HIS A 592 -10.69 -35.12 27.74
C HIS A 592 -10.79 -34.01 26.68
N ALA A 593 -9.69 -33.31 26.37
CA ALA A 593 -9.61 -32.39 25.25
C ALA A 593 -9.58 -33.17 23.93
N ARG A 594 -10.18 -32.61 22.88
CA ARG A 594 -10.14 -33.19 21.52
C ARG A 594 -8.76 -33.06 20.88
N LEU A 595 -8.05 -31.96 21.15
CA LEU A 595 -6.71 -31.69 20.63
C LEU A 595 -5.92 -30.90 21.67
N VAL A 596 -4.68 -31.29 21.94
CA VAL A 596 -3.75 -30.57 22.81
C VAL A 596 -2.43 -30.37 22.06
N VAL A 597 -2.14 -29.12 21.72
CA VAL A 597 -0.87 -28.71 21.10
C VAL A 597 0.07 -28.26 22.21
N ARG A 598 1.18 -28.98 22.41
CA ARG A 598 2.09 -28.71 23.53
C ARG A 598 3.01 -27.51 23.31
N THR A 599 3.40 -27.25 22.08
CA THR A 599 4.26 -26.12 21.74
C THR A 599 4.03 -25.71 20.30
N VAL A 600 4.13 -24.40 20.04
CA VAL A 600 4.15 -23.81 18.69
C VAL A 600 5.50 -23.16 18.37
N GLY A 601 6.50 -23.32 19.24
CA GLY A 601 7.86 -22.81 19.02
C GLY A 601 8.48 -23.29 17.69
N PRO A 602 8.42 -24.60 17.36
CA PRO A 602 8.91 -25.12 16.08
C PRO A 602 8.32 -24.41 14.87
N THR A 603 7.00 -24.21 14.86
CA THR A 603 6.30 -23.53 13.77
C THR A 603 6.62 -22.05 13.74
N SER A 604 6.82 -21.40 14.89
CA SER A 604 7.12 -19.96 14.94
C SER A 604 8.45 -19.64 14.26
N VAL A 605 9.51 -20.42 14.52
CA VAL A 605 10.80 -20.23 13.84
C VAL A 605 10.75 -20.64 12.37
N ALA A 606 10.00 -21.69 12.04
CA ALA A 606 9.82 -22.08 10.65
C ALA A 606 9.13 -20.97 9.83
N VAL A 607 8.06 -20.38 10.37
CA VAL A 607 7.35 -19.24 9.75
C VAL A 607 8.28 -18.03 9.63
N LEU A 608 9.05 -17.69 10.67
CA LEU A 608 10.03 -16.61 10.62
C LEU A 608 11.01 -16.76 9.44
N LEU A 609 11.65 -17.93 9.31
CA LEU A 609 12.62 -18.18 8.25
C LEU A 609 11.95 -18.25 6.87
N ARG A 610 10.73 -18.78 6.79
CA ARG A 610 9.91 -18.75 5.58
C ARG A 610 9.60 -17.32 5.14
N ASN A 611 9.26 -16.43 6.06
CA ASN A 611 8.99 -15.02 5.78
C ASN A 611 10.25 -14.31 5.26
N VAL A 612 11.43 -14.61 5.83
CA VAL A 612 12.73 -14.12 5.32
C VAL A 612 12.98 -14.58 3.89
N ALA A 613 12.79 -15.87 3.60
CA ALA A 613 12.99 -16.42 2.25
C ALA A 613 11.99 -15.85 1.24
N GLN A 614 10.72 -15.69 1.64
CA GLN A 614 9.71 -15.05 0.80
C GLN A 614 10.08 -13.59 0.52
N ASN A 615 10.48 -12.84 1.54
CA ASN A 615 10.93 -11.45 1.39
C ASN A 615 12.11 -11.37 0.42
N ALA A 616 13.11 -12.23 0.56
CA ALA A 616 14.26 -12.27 -0.34
C ALA A 616 13.87 -12.52 -1.81
N LEU A 617 12.84 -13.34 -2.06
CA LEU A 617 12.34 -13.61 -3.40
C LEU A 617 11.56 -12.41 -3.99
N SER A 618 10.70 -11.80 -3.18
CA SER A 618 9.81 -10.70 -3.62
C SER A 618 10.46 -9.33 -3.62
N ARG A 619 11.47 -9.10 -2.77
CA ARG A 619 12.17 -7.82 -2.60
C ARG A 619 13.39 -7.79 -3.52
N ASP A 620 13.40 -6.85 -4.45
CA ASP A 620 14.59 -6.55 -5.25
C ASP A 620 15.61 -5.83 -4.37
N VAL A 621 16.46 -6.59 -3.68
CA VAL A 621 17.61 -6.01 -2.96
C VAL A 621 18.73 -5.80 -3.98
N ARG A 622 18.68 -4.67 -4.69
CA ARG A 622 19.82 -4.20 -5.47
C ARG A 622 20.86 -3.60 -4.51
N ALA A 623 22.11 -4.05 -4.59
CA ALA A 623 23.25 -3.19 -4.25
C ALA A 623 23.21 -2.01 -5.25
N ILE A 624 23.38 -0.75 -4.89
CA ILE A 624 24.36 -0.10 -4.03
C ILE A 624 23.64 1.12 -3.45
N GLY A 625 23.53 1.24 -2.13
CA GLY A 625 23.32 2.56 -1.53
C GLY A 625 24.66 3.28 -1.55
N ALA A 626 24.68 4.60 -1.56
CA ALA A 626 25.95 5.34 -1.64
C ALA A 626 26.96 4.88 -0.57
N THR A 627 28.14 4.44 -1.01
CA THR A 627 29.31 4.08 -0.17
C THR A 627 30.27 5.27 -0.04
N SER A 628 31.32 5.13 0.77
CA SER A 628 32.39 6.14 0.90
C SER A 628 33.15 6.41 -0.40
N GLU A 629 33.01 5.55 -1.41
CA GLU A 629 33.65 5.68 -2.73
C GLU A 629 32.73 6.30 -3.80
N THR A 630 31.51 6.70 -3.43
CA THR A 630 30.51 7.21 -4.37
C THR A 630 30.91 8.59 -4.94
N PRO A 631 30.86 8.80 -6.27
CA PRO A 631 31.17 10.10 -6.87
C PRO A 631 30.24 11.22 -6.37
N SER A 632 30.85 12.33 -5.98
CA SER A 632 30.14 13.53 -5.52
C SER A 632 29.69 14.39 -6.69
N LEU A 633 28.51 15.02 -6.57
CA LEU A 633 27.98 16.03 -7.46
C LEU A 633 28.20 17.42 -6.87
N SER A 634 28.42 18.41 -7.74
CA SER A 634 28.34 19.81 -7.32
C SER A 634 26.90 20.23 -7.00
N PRO A 635 26.70 21.25 -6.15
CA PRO A 635 25.39 21.84 -5.87
C PRO A 635 24.55 22.18 -7.12
N GLU A 636 25.19 22.72 -8.15
CA GLU A 636 24.54 23.15 -9.41
C GLU A 636 24.09 21.94 -10.24
N GLU A 637 24.93 20.91 -10.35
CA GLU A 637 24.60 19.67 -11.07
C GLU A 637 23.48 18.88 -10.39
N ALA A 638 23.44 18.87 -9.06
CA ALA A 638 22.38 18.21 -8.31
C ALA A 638 21.04 18.93 -8.52
N LEU A 639 21.00 20.26 -8.45
CA LEU A 639 19.78 21.05 -8.69
C LEU A 639 19.29 20.97 -10.13
N ALA A 640 20.18 20.87 -11.12
CA ALA A 640 19.79 20.71 -12.53
C ALA A 640 19.12 19.34 -12.83
N ARG A 641 19.31 18.35 -11.96
CA ARG A 641 18.81 16.97 -12.14
C ARG A 641 17.51 16.66 -11.42
N VAL A 642 17.03 17.57 -10.57
CA VAL A 642 15.82 17.38 -9.75
C VAL A 642 14.76 18.43 -10.09
N HIS A 643 13.50 18.16 -9.77
CA HIS A 643 12.41 19.12 -9.97
C HIS A 643 12.70 20.44 -9.22
N SER A 644 12.23 21.57 -9.74
CA SER A 644 12.45 22.92 -9.17
C SER A 644 11.94 23.14 -7.74
N GLY A 645 11.26 22.14 -7.16
CA GLY A 645 10.75 22.15 -5.78
C GLY A 645 11.76 21.62 -4.75
N TRP A 646 12.91 21.10 -5.20
CA TRP A 646 14.02 20.69 -4.32
C TRP A 646 15.02 21.83 -4.18
N PHE A 647 15.44 22.11 -2.95
CA PHE A 647 16.47 23.11 -2.66
C PHE A 647 17.56 22.54 -1.77
N LEU A 648 18.71 23.22 -1.72
CA LEU A 648 19.83 22.82 -0.89
C LEU A 648 19.65 23.32 0.54
N ALA A 649 19.78 22.43 1.50
CA ALA A 649 19.78 22.72 2.92
C ALA A 649 21.03 22.15 3.60
N ARG A 650 21.40 22.68 4.77
CA ARG A 650 22.46 22.10 5.60
C ARG A 650 21.90 21.00 6.47
N ALA A 651 22.47 19.79 6.34
CA ALA A 651 22.02 18.61 7.06
C ALA A 651 22.48 18.57 8.53
N ASN A 652 23.59 19.23 8.87
CA ASN A 652 24.14 19.28 10.24
C ASN A 652 25.16 20.43 10.44
N ASP A 653 25.56 20.64 11.71
CA ASP A 653 26.55 21.64 12.14
C ASP A 653 27.96 21.44 11.57
N LYS A 654 28.21 20.27 10.94
CA LYS A 654 29.48 19.92 10.29
C LYS A 654 29.55 20.36 8.81
N GLY A 655 28.47 20.94 8.27
CA GLY A 655 28.47 21.55 6.94
C GLY A 655 28.04 20.64 5.77
N ASN A 656 27.47 19.46 6.05
CA ASN A 656 26.98 18.56 5.00
C ASN A 656 25.75 19.15 4.27
N LEU A 657 25.68 18.97 2.95
CA LEU A 657 24.56 19.42 2.11
C LEU A 657 23.50 18.32 1.93
N SER A 658 22.23 18.70 1.92
CA SER A 658 21.08 17.84 1.63
C SER A 658 20.13 18.49 0.62
N LEU A 659 19.46 17.70 -0.21
CA LEU A 659 18.31 18.14 -1.00
C LEU A 659 17.05 18.06 -0.13
N GLN A 660 16.31 19.15 0.00
CA GLN A 660 15.13 19.21 0.84
C GLN A 660 13.91 19.66 0.04
N ARG A 661 12.76 19.03 0.31
CA ARG A 661 11.44 19.39 -0.22
C ARG A 661 10.35 19.09 0.80
N THR A 662 9.30 19.90 0.81
CA THR A 662 8.11 19.67 1.65
C THR A 662 6.92 19.29 0.78
N PHE A 663 6.26 18.19 1.12
CA PHE A 663 5.10 17.61 0.46
C PHE A 663 3.85 17.72 1.32
N TYR A 664 2.70 17.51 0.69
CA TYR A 664 1.45 18.07 1.17
C TYR A 664 0.22 17.21 0.81
N PHE A 665 -0.51 16.65 1.79
CA PHE A 665 -1.50 15.55 1.64
C PHE A 665 -2.89 15.68 2.31
N PRO A 666 -4.00 15.88 1.54
CA PRO A 666 -5.34 16.37 1.93
C PRO A 666 -5.89 15.89 3.27
N THR A 667 -5.40 14.75 3.73
CA THR A 667 -5.73 14.21 5.02
C THR A 667 -4.46 13.60 5.63
N TYR A 668 -4.42 13.49 6.96
CA TYR A 668 -3.34 12.76 7.64
C TYR A 668 -3.14 11.32 7.10
N PRO A 669 -4.21 10.55 6.79
CA PRO A 669 -4.09 9.28 6.07
C PRO A 669 -3.30 9.37 4.76
N GLU A 670 -3.55 10.36 3.91
CA GLU A 670 -2.81 10.51 2.64
C GLU A 670 -1.33 10.85 2.87
N ALA A 671 -1.00 11.61 3.93
CA ALA A 671 0.40 11.84 4.31
C ALA A 671 1.07 10.57 4.81
N VAL A 672 0.35 9.76 5.58
CA VAL A 672 0.83 8.47 6.05
C VAL A 672 1.02 7.52 4.86
N ASP A 673 0.13 7.53 3.87
CA ASP A 673 0.24 6.74 2.64
C ASP A 673 1.44 7.17 1.80
N PHE A 674 1.68 8.48 1.66
CA PHE A 674 2.88 8.97 1.02
C PHE A 674 4.15 8.63 1.79
N VAL A 675 4.18 8.81 3.12
CA VAL A 675 5.35 8.42 3.92
C VAL A 675 5.61 6.92 3.79
N ALA A 676 4.57 6.09 3.73
CA ALA A 676 4.70 4.66 3.50
C ALA A 676 5.27 4.36 2.11
N ALA A 677 4.77 5.00 1.05
CA ALA A 677 5.25 4.81 -0.31
C ALA A 677 6.66 5.41 -0.55
N ALA A 678 6.96 6.57 0.04
CA ALA A 678 8.28 7.19 0.10
C ALA A 678 9.29 6.29 0.79
N SER A 679 8.90 5.68 1.91
CA SER A 679 9.73 4.69 2.61
C SER A 679 9.98 3.46 1.73
N GLU A 680 9.00 3.04 0.94
CA GLU A 680 9.14 1.92 -0.01
C GLU A 680 10.11 2.22 -1.16
N GLU A 681 10.03 3.39 -1.81
CA GLU A 681 10.98 3.75 -2.88
C GLU A 681 12.39 4.03 -2.32
N ALA A 682 12.48 4.65 -1.15
CA ALA A 682 13.74 4.81 -0.42
C ALA A 682 14.42 3.45 -0.15
N GLU A 683 13.63 2.46 0.22
CA GLU A 683 14.10 1.09 0.43
C GLU A 683 14.54 0.41 -0.89
N LYS A 684 13.80 0.60 -2.00
CA LYS A 684 14.19 0.09 -3.34
C LYS A 684 15.50 0.71 -3.84
N LEU A 685 15.75 1.98 -3.52
CA LEU A 685 16.96 2.72 -3.91
C LEU A 685 18.11 2.56 -2.91
N ASN A 686 17.89 1.89 -1.78
CA ASN A 686 18.84 1.79 -0.66
C ASN A 686 19.40 3.16 -0.22
N HIS A 687 18.53 4.18 -0.22
CA HIS A 687 18.89 5.55 0.09
C HIS A 687 17.71 6.19 0.81
N HIS A 688 17.93 6.83 1.97
CA HIS A 688 16.83 7.19 2.86
C HIS A 688 16.72 8.68 3.11
N PRO A 689 15.52 9.26 2.93
CA PRO A 689 15.25 10.62 3.34
C PRO A 689 15.07 10.69 4.86
N ASN A 690 15.49 11.79 5.46
CA ASN A 690 14.98 12.21 6.76
C ASN A 690 13.60 12.82 6.54
N ILE A 691 12.56 12.16 7.07
CA ILE A 691 11.18 12.60 6.90
C ILE A 691 10.63 13.15 8.21
N GLN A 692 10.10 14.36 8.16
CA GLN A 692 9.33 14.97 9.23
C GLN A 692 7.87 15.11 8.78
N LEU A 693 6.97 14.39 9.44
CA LEU A 693 5.52 14.50 9.23
C LEU A 693 4.92 15.37 10.33
N THR A 694 4.23 16.43 9.94
CA THR A 694 3.51 17.32 10.86
C THR A 694 2.02 17.24 10.53
N HIS A 695 1.22 16.73 11.46
CA HIS A 695 -0.24 16.71 11.34
C HIS A 695 -0.83 18.03 11.82
N HIS A 696 -1.59 18.68 10.96
CA HIS A 696 -2.37 19.86 11.28
C HIS A 696 -3.85 19.44 11.34
N CYS A 697 -4.40 19.26 12.54
CA CYS A 697 -5.68 18.59 12.79
C CYS A 697 -6.92 19.09 12.00
N LYS A 698 -6.85 20.22 11.31
CA LYS A 698 -7.93 20.80 10.48
C LYS A 698 -7.55 21.02 9.01
N SER A 699 -6.28 20.83 8.69
CA SER A 699 -5.69 20.99 7.39
C SER A 699 -4.63 19.90 7.28
N GLY A 700 -4.99 18.61 7.35
CA GLY A 700 -4.18 17.45 6.90
C GLY A 700 -2.73 17.41 7.39
N ALA A 701 -1.77 16.90 6.62
CA ALA A 701 -0.39 16.75 7.10
C ALA A 701 0.74 17.05 6.10
N THR A 702 1.69 17.89 6.49
CA THR A 702 2.90 18.18 5.71
C THR A 702 3.97 17.14 5.97
N VAL A 703 4.69 16.74 4.92
CA VAL A 703 5.81 15.79 4.99
C VAL A 703 7.05 16.46 4.41
N THR A 704 7.98 16.88 5.25
CA THR A 704 9.28 17.40 4.81
C THR A 704 10.26 16.25 4.63
N ALA A 705 10.79 16.06 3.42
CA ALA A 705 11.84 15.09 3.12
C ALA A 705 13.16 15.81 2.86
N SER A 706 14.19 15.44 3.62
CA SER A 706 15.58 15.86 3.40
C SER A 706 16.41 14.64 2.99
N VAL A 707 16.99 14.67 1.80
CA VAL A 707 17.77 13.59 1.20
C VAL A 707 19.25 13.96 1.24
N SER A 708 20.08 13.09 1.82
CA SER A 708 21.53 13.24 1.84
C SER A 708 22.24 11.90 1.93
N THR A 709 23.37 11.79 1.23
CA THR A 709 24.29 10.65 1.33
C THR A 709 25.04 10.67 2.66
N TYR A 710 24.81 9.67 3.52
CA TYR A 710 25.47 9.58 4.84
C TYR A 710 26.94 9.15 4.76
N ALA A 711 27.34 8.45 3.70
CA ALA A 711 28.69 7.92 3.53
C ALA A 711 29.71 8.95 3.02
N THR A 712 29.25 10.12 2.56
CA THR A 712 30.05 11.22 2.01
C THR A 712 29.60 12.56 2.61
N THR A 713 30.38 13.63 2.45
CA THR A 713 30.01 14.99 2.90
C THR A 713 29.32 15.82 1.80
N ALA A 714 29.12 15.25 0.61
CA ALA A 714 28.60 15.90 -0.59
C ALA A 714 27.44 15.09 -1.22
N LEU A 715 26.63 15.74 -2.05
CA LEU A 715 25.50 15.10 -2.74
C LEU A 715 25.98 14.08 -3.78
N SER A 716 25.16 13.09 -4.09
CA SER A 716 25.41 12.07 -5.11
C SER A 716 24.19 11.89 -6.03
N HIS A 717 24.33 11.09 -7.08
CA HIS A 717 23.21 10.77 -7.97
C HIS A 717 22.07 10.04 -7.24
N TYR A 718 22.37 9.25 -6.19
CA TYR A 718 21.36 8.60 -5.35
C TYR A 718 20.45 9.62 -4.67
N ASP A 719 20.99 10.78 -4.26
CA ASP A 719 20.18 11.87 -3.69
C ASP A 719 19.17 12.42 -4.70
N CYS A 720 19.57 12.56 -5.96
CA CYS A 720 18.73 13.07 -7.05
C CYS A 720 17.69 12.04 -7.51
N ASP A 721 18.06 10.76 -7.56
CA ASP A 721 17.18 9.67 -7.96
C ASP A 721 16.06 9.46 -6.95
N LEU A 722 16.39 9.47 -5.65
CA LEU A 722 15.39 9.40 -4.59
C LEU A 722 14.49 10.64 -4.60
N ALA A 723 15.06 11.83 -4.76
CA ALA A 723 14.28 13.07 -4.89
C ALA A 723 13.23 12.97 -6.03
N SER A 724 13.64 12.47 -7.19
CA SER A 724 12.76 12.25 -8.35
C SER A 724 11.70 11.18 -8.10
N LYS A 725 12.03 10.12 -7.35
CA LYS A 725 11.04 9.09 -6.97
C LYS A 725 10.01 9.60 -5.99
N LEU A 726 10.42 10.39 -4.99
CA LEU A 726 9.48 11.02 -4.05
C LEU A 726 8.50 11.93 -4.80
N ASP A 727 8.96 12.67 -5.81
CA ASP A 727 8.08 13.47 -6.68
C ASP A 727 7.09 12.60 -7.48
N SER A 728 7.54 11.44 -7.97
CA SER A 728 6.68 10.48 -8.66
C SER A 728 5.66 9.82 -7.73
N ILE A 729 6.03 9.46 -6.50
CA ILE A 729 5.12 8.86 -5.51
C ILE A 729 4.07 9.88 -5.07
N PHE A 730 4.48 11.12 -4.87
CA PHE A 730 3.57 12.24 -4.59
C PHE A 730 2.51 12.36 -5.69
N SER A 731 2.91 12.09 -6.94
CA SER A 731 2.03 12.08 -8.11
C SER A 731 1.16 10.82 -8.27
N VAL A 732 1.42 9.72 -7.53
CA VAL A 732 0.76 8.39 -7.67
C VAL A 732 -0.13 8.01 -6.47
N SER A 733 0.28 8.32 -5.23
CA SER A 733 -0.52 8.08 -4.00
C SER A 733 -1.82 8.90 -3.98
N SER A 734 -1.85 9.96 -4.77
CA SER A 734 -3.02 10.69 -5.23
C SER A 734 -3.81 9.92 -6.32
N GLY A 735 -3.95 8.59 -6.24
CA GLY A 735 -4.58 7.79 -7.31
C GLY A 735 -5.00 6.35 -6.99
N SER A 736 -6.18 6.14 -6.40
CA SER A 736 -7.05 4.96 -6.67
C SER A 736 -8.51 5.40 -6.56
N GLY A 737 -9.36 5.39 -7.59
CA GLY A 737 -9.11 5.19 -9.00
C GLY A 737 -10.28 5.73 -9.83
N THR A 738 -9.99 6.66 -10.74
CA THR A 738 -10.40 6.70 -12.14
C THR A 738 -9.36 7.57 -12.85
N LYS A 739 -8.91 7.14 -14.04
CA LYS A 739 -7.87 7.81 -14.82
C LYS A 739 -8.37 9.13 -15.40
N HIS A 740 -8.37 10.22 -14.63
CA HIS A 740 -8.29 11.60 -15.13
C HIS A 740 -7.51 12.42 -14.08
N GLY A 741 -6.59 13.30 -14.49
CA GLY A 741 -5.61 13.95 -13.60
C GLY A 741 -6.24 14.55 -12.33
N ARG A 742 -5.66 14.30 -11.14
CA ARG A 742 -6.16 14.94 -9.91
C ARG A 742 -5.91 16.45 -9.97
N GLY A 743 -7.01 17.19 -9.84
CA GLY A 743 -7.12 18.60 -10.19
C GLY A 743 -8.24 18.84 -11.18
N THR A 744 -8.53 17.87 -12.04
CA THR A 744 -9.59 17.96 -13.05
C THR A 744 -10.89 17.37 -12.50
N PRO A 745 -11.94 18.18 -12.24
CA PRO A 745 -13.23 17.70 -11.76
C PRO A 745 -13.97 16.89 -12.83
N GLU A 746 -14.54 15.74 -12.47
CA GLU A 746 -15.37 14.90 -13.36
C GLU A 746 -16.80 15.46 -13.53
N THR A 747 -16.95 16.76 -13.85
CA THR A 747 -18.26 17.40 -14.08
C THR A 747 -18.76 17.17 -15.51
N VAL A 748 -19.96 16.61 -15.66
CA VAL A 748 -20.63 16.39 -16.95
C VAL A 748 -21.56 17.56 -17.28
N MET A 749 -21.43 18.16 -18.47
CA MET A 749 -22.20 19.36 -18.85
C MET A 749 -23.72 19.13 -18.85
N SER A 750 -24.17 17.92 -19.22
CA SER A 750 -25.59 17.58 -19.34
C SER A 750 -26.40 17.68 -18.04
N GLU A 751 -25.74 17.68 -16.88
CA GLU A 751 -26.41 17.85 -15.58
C GLU A 751 -26.99 19.27 -15.37
N PHE A 752 -26.52 20.26 -16.15
CA PHE A 752 -26.93 21.66 -16.07
C PHE A 752 -27.78 22.10 -17.26
N LYS A 753 -28.31 21.13 -18.01
CA LYS A 753 -29.15 21.39 -19.17
C LYS A 753 -30.56 21.78 -18.75
N TYR A 754 -31.09 22.83 -19.38
CA TYR A 754 -32.49 23.25 -19.25
C TYR A 754 -33.00 23.77 -20.59
N GLU A 755 -34.31 23.78 -20.79
CA GLU A 755 -34.92 24.31 -22.01
C GLU A 755 -34.95 25.84 -21.95
N LEU A 756 -34.21 26.49 -22.86
CA LEU A 756 -34.22 27.94 -23.04
C LEU A 756 -34.95 28.30 -24.35
N PRO A 757 -36.19 28.83 -24.29
CA PRO A 757 -36.88 29.29 -25.49
C PRO A 757 -36.17 30.48 -26.15
N ASP A 758 -36.05 30.49 -27.48
CA ASP A 758 -35.37 31.59 -28.22
C ASP A 758 -35.99 32.97 -27.91
N GLN A 759 -37.31 33.04 -27.76
CA GLN A 759 -38.03 34.26 -27.39
C GLN A 759 -37.67 34.82 -26.02
N ALA A 760 -37.10 34.00 -25.12
CA ALA A 760 -36.64 34.44 -23.81
C ALA A 760 -35.25 35.09 -23.87
N ILE A 761 -34.51 34.94 -24.97
CA ILE A 761 -33.18 35.54 -25.15
C ILE A 761 -33.33 37.04 -25.45
N ALA A 762 -32.80 37.89 -24.57
CA ALA A 762 -32.83 39.33 -24.78
C ALA A 762 -31.81 39.76 -25.84
N ARG A 763 -32.30 40.15 -27.02
CA ARG A 763 -31.48 40.70 -28.12
C ARG A 763 -31.15 42.19 -27.95
N PHE A 764 -31.93 42.89 -27.14
CA PHE A 764 -31.76 44.31 -26.83
C PHE A 764 -31.88 44.55 -25.31
N PRO A 765 -31.17 45.57 -24.77
CA PRO A 765 -31.28 45.94 -23.36
C PRO A 765 -32.72 46.37 -23.01
N SER A 766 -33.03 46.39 -21.71
CA SER A 766 -34.27 47.03 -21.24
C SER A 766 -34.33 48.49 -21.71
N ARG A 767 -35.54 48.97 -22.01
CA ARG A 767 -35.77 50.36 -22.46
C ARG A 767 -35.22 51.39 -21.47
N VAL A 768 -35.27 51.06 -20.18
CA VAL A 768 -34.71 51.86 -19.09
C VAL A 768 -33.64 51.03 -18.39
N ARG A 769 -32.39 51.53 -18.39
CA ARG A 769 -31.30 50.91 -17.65
C ARG A 769 -31.65 50.87 -16.15
N GLY A 770 -31.43 49.72 -15.50
CA GLY A 770 -31.86 49.49 -14.12
C GLY A 770 -33.33 49.11 -13.92
N GLY A 771 -34.13 49.10 -14.98
CA GLY A 771 -35.52 48.62 -14.94
C GLY A 771 -35.69 47.13 -15.27
N SER A 772 -34.65 46.31 -15.11
CA SER A 772 -34.74 44.86 -15.29
C SER A 772 -35.37 44.18 -14.07
N ARG A 773 -35.88 42.96 -14.26
CA ARG A 773 -36.32 42.13 -13.13
C ARG A 773 -35.10 41.56 -12.40
N LEU A 774 -35.30 41.23 -11.14
CA LEU A 774 -34.34 40.54 -10.28
C LEU A 774 -35.01 39.33 -9.64
N LEU A 775 -34.42 38.14 -9.79
CA LEU A 775 -34.80 36.97 -9.01
C LEU A 775 -33.81 36.78 -7.86
N ALA A 776 -34.25 36.95 -6.61
CA ALA A 776 -33.42 36.63 -5.45
C ALA A 776 -33.68 35.19 -5.01
N VAL A 777 -32.63 34.36 -5.00
CA VAL A 777 -32.67 32.93 -4.69
C VAL A 777 -32.12 32.70 -3.29
N LEU A 778 -33.00 32.49 -2.31
CA LEU A 778 -32.57 32.13 -0.96
C LEU A 778 -32.45 30.60 -0.85
N PRO A 779 -31.23 30.07 -0.70
CA PRO A 779 -30.99 28.63 -0.80
C PRO A 779 -31.67 27.83 0.31
N GLY A 780 -32.08 26.60 0.02
CA GLY A 780 -32.53 25.63 1.02
C GLY A 780 -31.39 25.17 1.93
N THR A 781 -31.68 24.92 3.22
CA THR A 781 -30.66 24.60 4.25
C THR A 781 -30.30 23.10 4.33
N ASN A 782 -31.00 22.23 3.59
CA ASN A 782 -30.82 20.77 3.51
C ASN A 782 -31.68 20.19 2.37
N ASP A 783 -31.42 18.94 1.96
CA ASP A 783 -32.05 18.25 0.80
C ASP A 783 -33.58 18.13 0.84
N SER A 784 -34.21 18.45 1.97
CA SER A 784 -35.68 18.45 2.14
C SER A 784 -36.33 19.84 2.05
N CYS A 785 -35.55 20.92 1.98
CA CYS A 785 -36.06 22.29 1.89
C CYS A 785 -35.83 22.88 0.49
N GLN A 786 -36.91 23.15 -0.26
CA GLN A 786 -36.85 23.88 -1.52
C GLN A 786 -36.33 25.32 -1.31
N PRO A 787 -35.66 25.94 -2.31
CA PRO A 787 -35.26 27.35 -2.22
C PRO A 787 -36.48 28.26 -2.16
N MET A 788 -36.33 29.41 -1.50
CA MET A 788 -37.33 30.49 -1.58
C MET A 788 -36.94 31.44 -2.71
N LEU A 789 -37.82 31.57 -3.70
CA LEU A 789 -37.62 32.39 -4.88
C LEU A 789 -38.41 33.69 -4.75
N LEU A 790 -37.75 34.84 -4.85
CA LEU A 790 -38.36 36.16 -4.70
C LEU A 790 -38.26 36.95 -6.01
N ASP A 791 -39.38 37.12 -6.70
CA ASP A 791 -39.52 38.05 -7.82
C ASP A 791 -39.45 39.50 -7.30
N ARG A 792 -38.49 40.28 -7.80
CA ARG A 792 -38.23 41.67 -7.42
C ARG A 792 -37.85 42.51 -8.63
N SER A 793 -37.79 43.82 -8.45
CA SER A 793 -37.17 44.74 -9.41
C SER A 793 -35.68 44.87 -9.11
N PHE A 794 -34.84 45.13 -10.12
CA PHE A 794 -33.42 45.35 -9.88
C PHE A 794 -33.14 46.56 -8.98
N THR A 795 -34.05 47.54 -8.96
CA THR A 795 -34.01 48.68 -8.04
C THR A 795 -34.14 48.30 -6.57
N ASP A 796 -34.68 47.12 -6.27
CA ASP A 796 -34.87 46.62 -4.89
C ASP A 796 -33.57 46.03 -4.32
N LEU A 797 -32.51 45.92 -5.13
CA LEU A 797 -31.22 45.34 -4.73
C LEU A 797 -30.69 45.88 -3.38
N PRO A 798 -30.72 47.20 -3.07
CA PRO A 798 -30.22 47.70 -1.79
C PRO A 798 -30.90 47.08 -0.57
N ALA A 799 -32.19 46.73 -0.67
CA ALA A 799 -32.94 46.09 0.42
C ALA A 799 -32.68 44.58 0.51
N LEU A 800 -32.14 43.97 -0.56
CA LEU A 800 -31.86 42.54 -0.65
C LEU A 800 -30.41 42.18 -0.31
N LEU A 801 -29.57 43.19 -0.01
CA LEU A 801 -28.19 43.00 0.42
C LEU A 801 -28.08 43.16 1.94
N PRO A 802 -27.24 42.36 2.62
CA PRO A 802 -26.97 42.56 4.03
C PRO A 802 -26.43 43.98 4.31
N PRO A 803 -26.82 44.63 5.41
CA PRO A 803 -26.26 45.93 5.80
C PRO A 803 -24.73 45.88 5.92
N GLY A 804 -24.06 46.90 5.36
CA GLY A 804 -22.59 47.01 5.40
C GLY A 804 -21.84 46.10 4.42
N SER A 805 -22.55 45.46 3.47
CA SER A 805 -21.94 44.65 2.40
C SER A 805 -20.90 45.43 1.59
N HIS A 806 -20.01 44.70 0.93
CA HIS A 806 -19.04 45.25 -0.01
C HIS A 806 -19.27 44.67 -1.39
N LEU A 807 -19.66 45.53 -2.34
CA LEU A 807 -19.82 45.20 -3.74
C LEU A 807 -18.47 45.24 -4.48
N VAL A 808 -18.11 44.16 -5.18
CA VAL A 808 -16.91 44.11 -6.03
C VAL A 808 -17.34 44.00 -7.49
N ILE A 809 -16.90 44.96 -8.31
CA ILE A 809 -17.36 45.15 -9.69
C ILE A 809 -16.23 45.02 -10.72
N ASN A 810 -16.56 44.51 -11.91
CA ASN A 810 -15.62 44.45 -13.04
C ASN A 810 -15.73 45.72 -13.92
N GLU A 811 -14.70 46.56 -13.95
CA GLU A 811 -14.66 47.82 -14.70
C GLU A 811 -14.08 47.72 -16.12
N SER A 812 -13.83 46.51 -16.63
CA SER A 812 -13.35 46.30 -18.00
C SER A 812 -14.28 46.94 -19.05
N GLN A 813 -13.68 47.63 -20.01
CA GLN A 813 -14.37 48.27 -21.13
C GLN A 813 -14.16 47.48 -22.42
N VAL A 814 -15.24 47.31 -23.19
CA VAL A 814 -15.21 46.66 -24.50
C VAL A 814 -14.62 47.58 -25.56
N PHE A 815 -13.70 47.08 -26.38
CA PHE A 815 -13.19 47.81 -27.54
C PHE A 815 -13.78 47.24 -28.85
N ALA A 816 -13.65 48.01 -29.93
CA ALA A 816 -14.17 47.66 -31.25
C ALA A 816 -13.32 46.58 -31.95
N ALA A 817 -13.27 45.38 -31.36
CA ALA A 817 -12.35 44.30 -31.71
C ALA A 817 -12.67 43.54 -33.01
N ARG A 818 -13.79 43.85 -33.68
CA ARG A 818 -14.20 43.18 -34.93
C ARG A 818 -13.88 44.06 -36.14
N LEU A 819 -13.06 43.54 -37.05
CA LEU A 819 -12.73 44.15 -38.34
C LEU A 819 -13.30 43.34 -39.50
N PHE A 820 -13.63 44.03 -40.58
CA PHE A 820 -13.98 43.41 -41.86
C PHE A 820 -12.86 43.68 -42.87
N ALA A 821 -12.47 42.66 -43.61
CA ALA A 821 -11.38 42.69 -44.59
C ALA A 821 -11.77 41.94 -45.86
N THR A 822 -10.93 42.07 -46.89
CA THR A 822 -11.03 41.26 -48.11
C THR A 822 -9.73 40.52 -48.41
N GLY A 823 -9.83 39.28 -48.90
CA GLY A 823 -8.68 38.49 -49.34
C GLY A 823 -7.92 39.13 -50.50
N SER A 824 -6.60 38.93 -50.51
CA SER A 824 -5.70 39.34 -51.59
C SER A 824 -4.76 38.18 -51.99
N GLY A 825 -4.11 38.27 -53.16
CA GLY A 825 -3.16 37.24 -53.63
C GLY A 825 -3.81 35.87 -53.87
N SER A 826 -3.20 34.82 -53.31
CA SER A 826 -3.57 33.40 -53.47
C SER A 826 -4.95 33.03 -52.90
N LEU A 827 -5.50 33.82 -51.97
CA LEU A 827 -6.83 33.60 -51.39
C LEU A 827 -7.96 33.98 -52.37
N GLY A 828 -7.64 34.69 -53.45
CA GLY A 828 -8.62 35.27 -54.38
C GLY A 828 -8.98 36.71 -53.98
N ALA A 829 -8.78 37.64 -54.90
CA ALA A 829 -9.07 39.06 -54.64
C ALA A 829 -10.58 39.26 -54.41
N LYS A 830 -10.94 39.91 -53.28
CA LYS A 830 -12.31 40.33 -52.89
C LYS A 830 -13.20 39.33 -52.14
N LEU A 831 -12.69 38.20 -51.65
CA LEU A 831 -13.48 37.39 -50.70
C LEU A 831 -13.68 38.17 -49.39
N PRO A 832 -14.93 38.32 -48.87
CA PRO A 832 -15.17 38.97 -47.59
C PRO A 832 -14.62 38.10 -46.45
N VAL A 833 -13.89 38.75 -45.54
CA VAL A 833 -13.25 38.11 -44.40
C VAL A 833 -13.59 38.89 -43.14
N GLU A 834 -14.05 38.18 -42.13
CA GLU A 834 -14.31 38.76 -40.81
C GLU A 834 -13.17 38.38 -39.87
N VAL A 835 -12.60 39.37 -39.17
CA VAL A 835 -11.50 39.17 -38.23
C VAL A 835 -11.89 39.70 -36.86
N MET A 836 -11.93 38.81 -35.87
CA MET A 836 -12.14 39.15 -34.47
C MET A 836 -10.81 39.10 -33.72
N PHE A 837 -10.39 40.23 -33.14
CA PHE A 837 -9.16 40.36 -32.37
C PHE A 837 -9.39 39.93 -30.92
N LEU A 838 -8.51 39.07 -30.40
CA LEU A 838 -8.73 38.40 -29.12
C LEU A 838 -7.76 38.88 -28.05
N SER A 839 -6.46 38.80 -28.36
CA SER A 839 -5.38 39.18 -27.44
C SER A 839 -4.10 39.49 -28.21
N PRO A 840 -3.24 40.41 -27.74
CA PRO A 840 -1.94 40.66 -28.35
C PRO A 840 -0.99 39.47 -28.11
N GLU A 841 -0.05 39.25 -29.03
CA GLU A 841 1.02 38.26 -28.93
C GLU A 841 2.39 38.95 -28.97
N THR A 842 3.33 38.42 -28.19
CA THR A 842 4.69 38.93 -28.08
C THR A 842 5.69 37.96 -28.71
N GLU A 843 6.68 38.48 -29.44
CA GLU A 843 7.88 37.71 -29.83
C GLU A 843 8.83 37.55 -28.63
N GLU A 844 9.72 36.56 -28.65
CA GLU A 844 10.62 36.14 -27.55
C GLU A 844 11.54 37.25 -26.97
N GLN A 845 11.52 38.47 -27.51
CA GLN A 845 12.35 39.61 -27.08
C GLN A 845 11.56 40.86 -26.68
N VAL A 846 10.23 40.81 -26.61
CA VAL A 846 9.38 41.95 -26.22
C VAL A 846 8.98 41.85 -24.73
N PRO A 847 8.96 42.97 -23.97
CA PRO A 847 8.59 42.94 -22.54
C PRO A 847 7.23 42.28 -22.29
N GLU A 848 7.14 41.47 -21.23
CA GLU A 848 5.96 40.69 -20.83
C GLU A 848 4.66 41.53 -20.67
N THR A 849 4.79 42.85 -20.42
CA THR A 849 3.67 43.80 -20.34
C THR A 849 2.94 44.04 -21.65
N ALA A 850 3.51 43.66 -22.80
CA ALA A 850 2.91 43.82 -24.12
C ALA A 850 1.83 42.76 -24.45
N SER A 851 1.58 41.80 -23.54
CA SER A 851 0.53 40.79 -23.65
C SER A 851 -0.84 41.23 -23.08
N ASP A 852 -0.91 42.39 -22.41
CA ASP A 852 -2.14 42.98 -21.90
C ASP A 852 -2.86 43.77 -23.01
N PRO A 853 -4.11 43.40 -23.38
CA PRO A 853 -4.88 44.12 -24.40
C PRO A 853 -4.98 45.62 -24.14
N ALA A 854 -5.11 46.06 -22.88
CA ALA A 854 -5.24 47.47 -22.56
C ALA A 854 -3.95 48.26 -22.83
N ALA A 855 -2.79 47.65 -22.57
CA ALA A 855 -1.50 48.26 -22.87
C ALA A 855 -1.19 48.23 -24.38
N ALA A 856 -1.54 47.15 -25.06
CA ALA A 856 -1.33 47.00 -26.50
C ALA A 856 -2.17 48.01 -27.31
N LEU A 857 -3.40 48.28 -26.88
CA LEU A 857 -4.27 49.29 -27.49
C LEU A 857 -3.67 50.71 -27.42
N GLU A 858 -3.00 51.06 -26.34
CA GLU A 858 -2.35 52.37 -26.20
C GLU A 858 -0.97 52.45 -26.89
N SER A 859 -0.44 51.31 -27.37
CA SER A 859 0.86 51.21 -28.04
C SER A 859 0.76 51.41 -29.57
N PRO A 860 1.85 51.78 -30.28
CA PRO A 860 1.84 51.94 -31.74
C PRO A 860 1.42 50.67 -32.46
N VAL A 861 0.55 50.77 -33.47
CA VAL A 861 -0.07 49.61 -34.14
C VAL A 861 0.88 48.82 -35.05
N GLU A 862 1.88 49.49 -35.64
CA GLU A 862 2.76 48.90 -36.64
C GLU A 862 3.56 47.72 -36.07
N GLY A 863 3.45 46.56 -36.72
CA GLY A 863 4.21 45.37 -36.33
C GLY A 863 3.62 44.59 -35.15
N GLN A 864 2.55 45.09 -34.51
CA GLN A 864 1.85 44.34 -33.47
C GLN A 864 1.26 43.05 -34.05
N VAL A 865 1.44 41.95 -33.30
CA VAL A 865 0.84 40.66 -33.61
C VAL A 865 -0.31 40.42 -32.64
N TRP A 866 -1.44 39.98 -33.16
CA TRP A 866 -2.63 39.67 -32.38
C TRP A 866 -3.12 38.27 -32.71
N ARG A 867 -3.56 37.56 -31.69
CA ARG A 867 -4.33 36.34 -31.85
C ARG A 867 -5.74 36.71 -32.28
N CYS A 868 -6.20 36.13 -33.38
CA CYS A 868 -7.48 36.46 -34.01
C CYS A 868 -8.27 35.20 -34.38
N MET A 869 -9.60 35.32 -34.38
CA MET A 869 -10.51 34.39 -35.06
C MET A 869 -10.85 34.99 -36.42
N ILE A 870 -10.59 34.25 -37.49
CA ILE A 870 -10.85 34.70 -38.86
C ILE A 870 -11.92 33.79 -39.46
N ARG A 871 -13.06 34.35 -39.84
CA ARG A 871 -14.09 33.63 -40.60
C ARG A 871 -13.84 33.85 -42.09
N CYS A 872 -13.38 32.81 -42.77
CA CYS A 872 -13.07 32.80 -44.20
C CYS A 872 -12.90 31.36 -44.71
N THR A 873 -13.68 30.97 -45.70
CA THR A 873 -13.55 29.70 -46.42
C THR A 873 -12.23 29.63 -47.19
N GLY A 874 -11.43 28.60 -46.96
CA GLY A 874 -10.19 28.32 -47.72
C GLY A 874 -8.92 29.00 -47.20
N LEU A 875 -8.97 29.66 -46.04
CA LEU A 875 -7.79 30.27 -45.39
C LEU A 875 -6.91 29.20 -44.71
N GLY A 876 -6.26 28.34 -45.51
CA GLY A 876 -5.48 27.20 -45.03
C GLY A 876 -3.96 27.40 -44.93
N GLN A 877 -3.45 28.56 -45.36
CA GLN A 877 -2.00 28.78 -45.50
C GLN A 877 -1.54 30.05 -44.79
N VAL A 878 -0.37 29.96 -44.16
CA VAL A 878 0.37 31.11 -43.61
C VAL A 878 0.87 32.00 -44.74
N GLY A 879 0.93 33.31 -44.50
CA GLY A 879 1.43 34.32 -45.44
C GLY A 879 0.34 35.04 -46.22
N ASN A 880 -0.93 34.66 -46.06
CA ASN A 880 -2.05 35.38 -46.68
C ASN A 880 -2.18 36.80 -46.12
N VAL A 881 -2.43 37.77 -47.01
CA VAL A 881 -2.63 39.18 -46.68
C VAL A 881 -4.10 39.55 -46.87
N LEU A 882 -4.72 40.12 -45.84
CA LEU A 882 -6.10 40.60 -45.86
C LEU A 882 -6.09 42.13 -45.83
N GLU A 883 -6.82 42.76 -46.75
CA GLU A 883 -6.96 44.22 -46.80
C GLU A 883 -8.20 44.65 -46.02
N VAL A 884 -8.04 45.47 -44.97
CA VAL A 884 -9.17 45.92 -44.13
C VAL A 884 -10.07 46.86 -44.93
N THR A 885 -11.35 46.49 -45.04
CA THR A 885 -12.38 47.31 -45.68
C THR A 885 -12.88 48.39 -44.72
N ARG A 886 -13.07 49.61 -45.24
CA ARG A 886 -13.51 50.76 -44.44
C ARG A 886 -15.02 50.75 -44.24
N PRO A 887 -15.51 51.08 -43.04
CA PRO A 887 -16.87 51.57 -42.88
C PRO A 887 -17.02 52.90 -43.65
N ALA A 888 -18.06 53.04 -44.48
CA ALA A 888 -18.20 54.13 -45.46
C ALA A 888 -18.19 55.58 -44.90
N ASN A 889 -18.26 55.77 -43.57
CA ASN A 889 -18.58 57.08 -42.95
C ASN A 889 -17.57 57.60 -41.90
N ARG A 890 -16.36 57.04 -41.72
CA ARG A 890 -15.50 57.41 -40.55
C ARG A 890 -14.15 58.11 -40.78
N LEU A 891 -13.58 58.21 -41.99
CA LEU A 891 -12.28 58.89 -42.19
C LEU A 891 -12.13 59.57 -43.57
N GLN A 892 -11.57 60.78 -43.61
CA GLN A 892 -11.35 61.60 -44.83
C GLN A 892 -10.00 61.36 -45.55
N GLU A 893 -9.08 60.53 -45.04
CA GLU A 893 -7.73 60.32 -45.64
C GLU A 893 -7.50 58.95 -46.30
N PRO A 894 -6.57 58.82 -47.29
CA PRO A 894 -6.33 57.59 -48.03
C PRO A 894 -5.30 56.66 -47.34
N ARG A 895 -5.58 56.23 -46.10
CA ARG A 895 -4.72 55.29 -45.34
C ARG A 895 -5.21 53.83 -45.38
N ARG A 896 -4.36 52.82 -45.63
CA ARG A 896 -4.76 51.41 -45.74
C ARG A 896 -4.13 50.54 -44.65
N LEU A 897 -4.90 49.60 -44.09
CA LEU A 897 -4.46 48.64 -43.08
C LEU A 897 -4.47 47.22 -43.69
N GLN A 898 -3.36 46.52 -43.57
CA GLN A 898 -3.19 45.13 -43.99
C GLN A 898 -2.99 44.22 -42.79
N LEU A 899 -3.60 43.04 -42.86
CA LEU A 899 -3.50 41.98 -41.87
C LEU A 899 -2.74 40.81 -42.48
N LEU A 900 -1.56 40.51 -41.96
CA LEU A 900 -0.74 39.38 -42.41
C LEU A 900 -0.96 38.18 -41.49
N VAL A 901 -1.43 37.06 -42.03
CA VAL A 901 -1.57 35.80 -41.30
C VAL A 901 -0.19 35.16 -41.13
N GLU A 902 0.38 35.18 -39.93
CA GLU A 902 1.74 34.68 -39.67
C GLU A 902 1.79 33.26 -39.17
N ARG A 903 0.79 32.86 -38.38
CA ARG A 903 0.69 31.49 -37.84
C ARG A 903 -0.78 31.10 -37.78
N ILE A 904 -1.09 29.85 -38.10
CA ILE A 904 -2.42 29.27 -37.93
C ILE A 904 -2.33 28.25 -36.80
N TYR A 905 -3.16 28.42 -35.77
CA TYR A 905 -3.20 27.57 -34.59
C TYR A 905 -4.19 26.42 -34.76
N SER A 906 -5.40 26.72 -35.26
CA SER A 906 -6.47 25.75 -35.41
C SER A 906 -7.44 26.18 -36.51
N GLN A 907 -8.21 25.22 -37.02
CA GLN A 907 -9.32 25.44 -37.95
C GLN A 907 -10.59 24.86 -37.33
N TRP A 908 -11.73 25.52 -37.53
CA TRP A 908 -13.03 25.00 -37.12
C TRP A 908 -14.02 25.06 -38.27
N ASN A 909 -15.00 24.16 -38.19
CA ASN A 909 -16.07 24.03 -39.16
C ASN A 909 -17.39 24.42 -38.48
N GLU A 910 -18.13 25.34 -39.08
CA GLU A 910 -19.55 25.49 -38.80
C GLU A 910 -20.28 24.65 -39.86
N GLU A 911 -21.24 23.81 -39.44
CA GLU A 911 -22.13 23.07 -40.36
C GLU A 911 -21.47 22.17 -41.44
N GLY A 912 -20.22 21.74 -41.25
CA GLY A 912 -19.55 20.78 -42.13
C GLY A 912 -18.69 21.39 -43.24
N GLU A 913 -18.54 22.72 -43.30
CA GLU A 913 -17.56 23.42 -44.15
C GLU A 913 -16.49 24.13 -43.31
N ALA A 914 -15.26 24.27 -43.83
CA ALA A 914 -14.14 24.90 -43.13
C ALA A 914 -14.26 26.43 -43.17
N ASP A 915 -15.06 26.97 -42.24
CA ASP A 915 -15.50 28.36 -42.26
C ASP A 915 -14.65 29.31 -41.41
N GLY A 916 -13.74 28.82 -40.55
CA GLY A 916 -12.87 29.72 -39.81
C GLY A 916 -11.57 29.14 -39.26
N VAL A 917 -10.62 30.06 -39.01
CA VAL A 917 -9.27 29.75 -38.51
C VAL A 917 -8.85 30.66 -37.37
N GLU A 918 -8.13 30.09 -36.41
CA GLU A 918 -7.52 30.82 -35.32
C GLU A 918 -6.06 31.06 -35.69
N ALA A 919 -5.65 32.33 -35.72
CA ALA A 919 -4.35 32.69 -36.28
C ALA A 919 -3.70 33.85 -35.53
N ALA A 920 -2.37 33.86 -35.53
CA ALA A 920 -1.60 35.06 -35.21
C ALA A 920 -1.56 35.97 -36.45
N VAL A 921 -2.01 37.20 -36.29
CA VAL A 921 -2.18 38.20 -37.35
C VAL A 921 -1.33 39.41 -37.03
N ARG A 922 -0.37 39.73 -37.91
CA ARG A 922 0.41 40.96 -37.80
C ARG A 922 -0.31 42.13 -38.50
N LEU A 923 -0.41 43.23 -37.77
CA LEU A 923 -0.94 44.50 -38.26
C LEU A 923 0.17 45.27 -39.01
N ARG A 924 -0.11 45.66 -40.26
CA ARG A 924 0.78 46.50 -41.08
C ARG A 924 0.03 47.67 -41.70
N CYS A 925 0.56 48.85 -41.50
CA CYS A 925 0.03 50.09 -42.04
C CYS A 925 0.75 50.44 -43.35
N VAL A 926 0.00 50.61 -44.45
CA VAL A 926 0.55 50.89 -45.78
C VAL A 926 0.01 52.20 -46.35
N SER A 927 0.89 52.96 -47.01
CA SER A 927 0.55 54.22 -47.69
C SER A 927 -0.06 53.98 -49.07
N ALA A 928 -0.87 54.93 -49.55
CA ALA A 928 -1.42 54.87 -50.91
C ALA A 928 -0.31 54.99 -51.97
N PRO A 929 -0.47 54.35 -53.15
CA PRO A 929 0.52 54.45 -54.23
C PRO A 929 0.77 55.93 -54.62
N GLY A 930 2.02 56.38 -54.53
CA GLY A 930 2.43 57.75 -54.87
C GLY A 930 2.57 58.74 -53.71
N ALA A 931 2.30 58.32 -52.46
CA ALA A 931 2.54 59.16 -51.28
C ALA A 931 4.01 59.10 -50.81
N SER A 932 4.59 60.25 -50.45
CA SER A 932 5.98 60.37 -49.93
C SER A 932 6.22 59.49 -48.70
N MET A 933 7.37 58.82 -48.64
CA MET A 933 7.80 57.95 -47.53
C MET A 933 7.73 58.61 -46.14
N ALA A 934 7.85 59.94 -46.07
CA ALA A 934 7.76 60.69 -44.82
C ALA A 934 6.32 60.77 -44.24
N SER A 935 5.30 60.55 -45.07
CA SER A 935 3.87 60.53 -44.65
C SER A 935 3.37 59.14 -44.24
N ALA A 936 4.20 58.10 -44.37
CA ALA A 936 3.85 56.72 -44.02
C ALA A 936 4.06 56.37 -42.52
N HIS A 937 4.78 57.21 -41.77
CA HIS A 937 5.34 56.85 -40.45
C HIS A 937 4.62 57.42 -39.21
N SER A 938 3.38 57.92 -39.32
CA SER A 938 2.64 58.33 -38.11
C SER A 938 1.20 57.81 -38.12
N TRP A 939 1.06 56.51 -37.95
CA TRP A 939 -0.14 55.95 -37.34
C TRP A 939 0.05 56.02 -35.82
N GLY A 940 -0.97 56.47 -35.09
CA GLY A 940 -0.92 56.62 -33.63
C GLY A 940 -1.00 55.28 -32.90
N SER A 941 -1.85 55.20 -31.87
CA SER A 941 -2.04 53.97 -31.10
C SER A 941 -2.95 52.96 -31.81
N ALA A 942 -2.85 51.68 -31.45
CA ALA A 942 -3.75 50.65 -31.96
C ALA A 942 -5.23 50.93 -31.64
N ARG A 943 -5.51 51.64 -30.53
CA ARG A 943 -6.85 52.09 -30.15
C ARG A 943 -7.48 52.98 -31.22
N GLU A 944 -6.74 53.94 -31.77
CA GLU A 944 -7.24 54.81 -32.83
C GLU A 944 -7.66 54.01 -34.07
N ILE A 945 -6.96 52.92 -34.37
CA ILE A 945 -7.30 52.00 -35.47
C ILE A 945 -8.59 51.25 -35.18
N PHE A 946 -8.69 50.59 -34.02
CA PHE A 946 -9.88 49.83 -33.68
C PHE A 946 -11.11 50.72 -33.57
N ASP A 947 -11.00 51.93 -33.00
CA ASP A 947 -12.12 52.88 -32.93
C ASP A 947 -12.57 53.38 -34.33
N SER A 948 -11.62 53.50 -35.27
CA SER A 948 -11.88 54.00 -36.62
C SER A 948 -12.43 52.94 -37.58
N PHE A 949 -11.86 51.72 -37.54
CA PHE A 949 -12.17 50.64 -38.50
C PHE A 949 -13.03 49.54 -37.89
N GLY A 950 -13.03 49.41 -36.56
CA GLY A 950 -13.69 48.34 -35.83
C GLY A 950 -15.15 48.58 -35.51
N VAL A 951 -15.80 47.47 -35.14
CA VAL A 951 -17.16 47.43 -34.64
C VAL A 951 -17.17 46.68 -33.32
N VAL A 952 -18.06 47.09 -32.40
CA VAL A 952 -18.25 46.38 -31.12
C VAL A 952 -18.73 44.96 -31.40
N PRO A 953 -18.03 43.94 -30.88
CA PRO A 953 -18.42 42.55 -31.06
C PRO A 953 -19.61 42.18 -30.15
N LEU A 954 -20.77 41.94 -30.74
CA LEU A 954 -21.92 41.38 -30.01
C LEU A 954 -21.86 39.84 -30.00
N PRO A 955 -22.30 39.19 -28.92
CA PRO A 955 -22.42 37.73 -28.86
C PRO A 955 -23.34 37.18 -29.97
N PRO A 956 -23.00 36.02 -30.57
CA PRO A 956 -23.70 35.48 -31.73
C PRO A 956 -25.17 35.17 -31.44
N TYR A 957 -25.51 34.76 -30.21
CA TYR A 957 -26.88 34.47 -29.81
C TYR A 957 -27.81 35.70 -29.81
N MET A 958 -27.28 36.93 -29.92
CA MET A 958 -28.14 38.11 -30.10
C MET A 958 -28.77 38.16 -31.50
N GLY A 959 -28.22 37.44 -32.48
CA GLY A 959 -28.80 37.29 -33.82
C GLY A 959 -28.97 38.61 -34.58
N ARG A 960 -28.14 39.61 -34.31
CA ARG A 960 -28.16 40.92 -34.98
C ARG A 960 -26.77 41.57 -35.03
N GLU A 961 -26.61 42.51 -35.95
CA GLU A 961 -25.41 43.35 -36.01
C GLU A 961 -25.42 44.44 -34.92
N ALA A 962 -24.22 44.93 -34.59
CA ALA A 962 -24.06 46.03 -33.65
C ALA A 962 -24.52 47.34 -34.28
N THR A 963 -25.31 48.09 -33.54
CA THR A 963 -25.75 49.45 -33.89
C THR A 963 -24.80 50.47 -33.25
N SER A 964 -24.86 51.74 -33.69
CA SER A 964 -24.09 52.82 -33.05
C SER A 964 -24.39 52.96 -31.55
N LYS A 965 -25.61 52.61 -31.13
CA LYS A 965 -26.03 52.67 -29.72
C LYS A 965 -25.38 51.59 -28.87
N ASP A 966 -24.99 50.45 -29.45
CA ASP A 966 -24.32 49.37 -28.71
C ASP A 966 -22.93 49.77 -28.20
N THR A 967 -22.30 50.80 -28.77
CA THR A 967 -21.05 51.38 -28.23
C THR A 967 -21.25 51.94 -26.82
N GLU A 968 -22.45 52.41 -26.49
CA GLU A 968 -22.82 52.92 -25.16
C GLU A 968 -23.58 51.87 -24.33
N ASP A 969 -24.55 51.18 -24.94
CA ASP A 969 -25.45 50.26 -24.26
C ASP A 969 -24.75 48.96 -23.84
N TYR A 970 -23.77 48.49 -24.62
CA TYR A 970 -22.97 47.29 -24.31
C TYR A 970 -21.73 47.63 -23.46
N GLN A 971 -21.89 48.59 -22.53
CA GLN A 971 -20.90 48.97 -21.53
C GLN A 971 -21.57 49.18 -20.17
N THR A 972 -20.82 48.90 -19.11
CA THR A 972 -21.28 49.20 -17.74
C THR A 972 -21.07 50.67 -17.43
N VAL A 973 -21.92 51.23 -16.56
CA VAL A 973 -21.83 52.65 -16.14
C VAL A 973 -20.57 52.97 -15.33
N PHE A 974 -19.85 51.93 -14.91
CA PHE A 974 -18.61 52.03 -14.15
C PHE A 974 -17.40 51.49 -14.93
N SER A 975 -17.54 51.27 -16.24
CA SER A 975 -16.42 50.91 -17.11
C SER A 975 -15.40 52.05 -17.18
N SER A 976 -14.12 51.70 -17.29
CA SER A 976 -13.01 52.67 -17.28
C SER A 976 -12.24 52.64 -18.58
N ALA A 977 -11.94 53.82 -19.14
CA ALA A 977 -11.15 53.96 -20.36
C ALA A 977 -9.71 53.45 -20.20
N ALA A 978 -9.16 53.48 -18.98
CA ALA A 978 -7.85 52.92 -18.64
C ALA A 978 -7.84 51.38 -18.57
N SER A 979 -9.03 50.76 -18.55
CA SER A 979 -9.25 49.31 -18.60
C SER A 979 -9.98 48.91 -19.88
N CYS A 980 -9.72 49.62 -20.98
CA CYS A 980 -10.21 49.26 -22.31
C CYS A 980 -9.39 48.10 -22.86
N GLY A 981 -10.03 46.97 -23.17
CA GLY A 981 -9.30 45.78 -23.62
C GLY A 981 -10.12 44.49 -23.62
N SER A 982 -11.40 44.55 -23.23
CA SER A 982 -12.29 43.39 -23.26
C SER A 982 -12.92 43.23 -24.64
N VAL A 983 -13.17 41.99 -25.06
CA VAL A 983 -13.95 41.69 -26.27
C VAL A 983 -15.44 41.52 -25.93
N ALA A 984 -15.80 41.30 -24.67
CA ALA A 984 -17.20 41.23 -24.24
C ALA A 984 -17.45 42.01 -22.95
N ALA A 985 -18.67 42.55 -22.79
CA ALA A 985 -19.03 43.35 -21.63
C ALA A 985 -19.27 42.45 -20.40
N PRO A 986 -18.91 42.89 -19.18
CA PRO A 986 -19.33 42.24 -17.94
C PRO A 986 -20.83 42.50 -17.70
N THR A 987 -21.66 41.65 -18.29
CA THR A 987 -23.07 41.98 -18.58
C THR A 987 -23.99 42.10 -17.36
N ALA A 988 -23.62 41.51 -16.22
CA ALA A 988 -24.31 41.73 -14.95
C ALA A 988 -24.21 43.19 -14.46
N GLY A 989 -23.15 43.90 -14.84
CA GLY A 989 -22.99 45.32 -14.53
C GLY A 989 -23.90 46.24 -15.34
N LEU A 990 -24.49 45.76 -16.44
CA LEU A 990 -25.32 46.59 -17.33
C LEU A 990 -26.62 47.04 -16.64
N HIS A 991 -27.09 46.27 -15.65
CA HIS A 991 -28.27 46.59 -14.85
C HIS A 991 -28.07 47.79 -13.93
N PHE A 992 -26.83 48.15 -13.59
CA PHE A 992 -26.58 49.24 -12.65
C PHE A 992 -26.74 50.62 -13.31
N THR A 993 -27.29 51.56 -12.54
CA THR A 993 -27.29 52.99 -12.85
C THR A 993 -26.41 53.74 -11.85
N GLN A 994 -25.97 54.94 -12.23
CA GLN A 994 -25.19 55.78 -11.32
C GLN A 994 -25.97 56.14 -10.05
N ASP A 995 -27.28 56.34 -10.18
CA ASP A 995 -28.19 56.61 -9.06
C ASP A 995 -28.28 55.42 -8.11
N LEU A 996 -28.42 54.19 -8.63
CA LEU A 996 -28.46 52.98 -7.82
C LEU A 996 -27.14 52.77 -7.06
N LEU A 997 -25.99 53.00 -7.69
CA LEU A 997 -24.68 52.94 -7.02
C LEU A 997 -24.58 53.99 -5.91
N THR A 998 -25.14 55.18 -6.12
CA THR A 998 -25.18 56.24 -5.11
C THR A 998 -26.07 55.84 -3.94
N GLN A 999 -27.24 55.25 -4.21
CA GLN A 999 -28.15 54.72 -3.17
C GLN A 999 -27.49 53.59 -2.37
N LEU A 1000 -26.80 52.66 -3.04
CA LEU A 1000 -26.06 51.59 -2.38
C LEU A 1000 -24.99 52.15 -1.43
N ARG A 1001 -24.18 53.11 -1.88
CA ARG A 1001 -23.20 53.78 -1.01
C ARG A 1001 -23.85 54.51 0.17
N ALA A 1002 -24.97 55.19 -0.05
CA ALA A 1002 -25.74 55.86 1.00
C ALA A 1002 -26.29 54.87 2.04
N SER A 1003 -26.64 53.64 1.62
CA SER A 1003 -27.04 52.53 2.50
C SER A 1003 -25.88 51.85 3.24
N GLY A 1004 -24.64 52.37 3.09
CA GLY A 1004 -23.46 51.85 3.76
C GLY A 1004 -22.73 50.73 3.01
N VAL A 1005 -23.09 50.46 1.75
CA VAL A 1005 -22.42 49.47 0.90
C VAL A 1005 -21.11 50.05 0.34
N ARG A 1006 -19.99 49.34 0.55
CA ARG A 1006 -18.70 49.69 -0.06
C ARG A 1006 -18.64 49.21 -1.52
N VAL A 1007 -17.84 49.87 -2.36
CA VAL A 1007 -17.67 49.47 -3.77
C VAL A 1007 -16.21 49.56 -4.17
N SER A 1008 -15.56 48.42 -4.43
CA SER A 1008 -14.21 48.33 -5.02
C SER A 1008 -14.26 47.77 -6.44
N ARG A 1009 -13.24 48.10 -7.23
CA ARG A 1009 -13.17 47.78 -8.67
C ARG A 1009 -11.98 46.88 -8.99
N LEU A 1010 -12.19 45.98 -9.93
CA LEU A 1010 -11.15 45.19 -10.58
C LEU A 1010 -11.47 45.10 -12.08
N SER A 1011 -10.51 44.68 -12.90
CA SER A 1011 -10.73 44.37 -14.32
C SER A 1011 -10.44 42.90 -14.58
N LEU A 1012 -11.27 42.28 -15.43
CA LEU A 1012 -10.98 41.01 -16.09
C LEU A 1012 -11.45 41.13 -17.54
N HIS A 1013 -10.48 41.26 -18.44
CA HIS A 1013 -10.72 41.39 -19.87
C HIS A 1013 -11.14 40.04 -20.43
N VAL A 1014 -12.37 40.00 -20.93
CA VAL A 1014 -12.97 38.78 -21.46
C VAL A 1014 -12.43 38.54 -22.86
N GLY A 1015 -11.76 37.40 -23.05
CA GLY A 1015 -11.12 37.00 -24.30
C GLY A 1015 -11.97 36.05 -25.16
N ALA A 1016 -11.32 35.45 -26.17
CA ALA A 1016 -11.91 34.63 -27.23
C ALA A 1016 -12.90 33.53 -26.82
N GLY A 1017 -12.68 32.92 -25.65
CA GLY A 1017 -13.45 31.76 -25.19
C GLY A 1017 -14.93 32.02 -25.00
N THR A 1018 -15.33 33.28 -24.78
CA THR A 1018 -16.74 33.66 -24.58
C THR A 1018 -17.57 33.53 -25.86
N PHE A 1019 -16.93 33.51 -27.03
CA PHE A 1019 -17.61 33.38 -28.32
C PHE A 1019 -17.53 31.96 -28.91
N ARG A 1020 -16.82 31.03 -28.24
CA ARG A 1020 -16.71 29.64 -28.67
C ARG A 1020 -17.77 28.77 -27.98
N PRO A 1021 -18.52 27.94 -28.71
CA PRO A 1021 -19.40 26.95 -28.10
C PRO A 1021 -18.58 25.94 -27.28
N VAL A 1022 -19.06 25.55 -26.11
CA VAL A 1022 -18.51 24.43 -25.35
C VAL A 1022 -18.97 23.13 -26.04
N THR A 1023 -18.09 22.47 -26.76
CA THR A 1023 -18.40 21.23 -27.51
C THR A 1023 -18.06 19.95 -26.75
N ALA A 1024 -17.43 20.07 -25.57
CA ALA A 1024 -16.99 18.95 -24.77
C ALA A 1024 -18.10 18.45 -23.82
N ASN A 1025 -18.30 17.12 -23.78
CA ASN A 1025 -19.27 16.50 -22.88
C ASN A 1025 -18.85 16.53 -21.40
N ARG A 1026 -17.54 16.54 -21.13
CA ARG A 1026 -16.96 16.69 -19.79
C ARG A 1026 -16.18 17.98 -19.72
N LEU A 1027 -16.26 18.69 -18.59
CA LEU A 1027 -15.52 19.96 -18.47
C LEU A 1027 -14.00 19.78 -18.43
N ALA A 1028 -13.54 18.63 -17.95
CA ALA A 1028 -12.13 18.21 -18.00
C ALA A 1028 -11.52 18.31 -19.41
N ASP A 1029 -12.34 18.08 -20.44
CA ASP A 1029 -11.92 18.06 -21.84
C ASP A 1029 -12.08 19.44 -22.51
N HIS A 1030 -12.71 20.41 -21.83
CA HIS A 1030 -12.82 21.79 -22.30
C HIS A 1030 -11.62 22.61 -21.83
N ILE A 1031 -10.91 23.26 -22.76
CA ILE A 1031 -9.80 24.15 -22.43
C ILE A 1031 -10.33 25.57 -22.26
N MET A 1032 -10.23 26.11 -21.05
CA MET A 1032 -10.54 27.50 -20.74
C MET A 1032 -9.50 28.42 -21.37
N HIS A 1033 -9.98 29.47 -22.02
CA HIS A 1033 -9.12 30.52 -22.53
C HIS A 1033 -8.55 31.37 -21.39
N ALA A 1034 -7.31 31.82 -21.55
CA ALA A 1034 -6.68 32.75 -20.62
C ALA A 1034 -7.32 34.13 -20.76
N GLU A 1035 -7.71 34.72 -19.64
CA GLU A 1035 -8.25 36.08 -19.54
C GLU A 1035 -7.33 36.90 -18.65
N THR A 1036 -7.07 38.16 -19.03
CA THR A 1036 -6.16 39.03 -18.27
C THR A 1036 -6.94 39.84 -17.23
N PHE A 1037 -6.45 39.89 -15.99
CA PHE A 1037 -7.02 40.69 -14.93
C PHE A 1037 -6.06 41.78 -14.44
N ALA A 1038 -6.62 42.85 -13.88
CA ALA A 1038 -5.89 43.82 -13.09
C ALA A 1038 -6.69 44.24 -11.85
N ALA A 1039 -6.01 44.40 -10.72
CA ALA A 1039 -6.59 44.98 -9.51
C ALA A 1039 -5.62 45.97 -8.89
N SER A 1040 -6.08 47.18 -8.58
CA SER A 1040 -5.22 48.17 -7.92
C SER A 1040 -4.86 47.70 -6.52
N VAL A 1041 -3.69 48.13 -6.05
CA VAL A 1041 -3.22 47.86 -4.69
C VAL A 1041 -4.26 48.32 -3.65
N ASP A 1042 -4.86 49.49 -3.87
CA ASP A 1042 -5.87 50.04 -2.96
C ASP A 1042 -7.16 49.19 -2.93
N ALA A 1043 -7.63 48.71 -4.09
CA ALA A 1043 -8.81 47.85 -4.14
C ALA A 1043 -8.58 46.52 -3.40
N LEU A 1044 -7.38 45.95 -3.50
CA LEU A 1044 -7.03 44.72 -2.78
C LEU A 1044 -7.06 44.93 -1.25
N GLU A 1045 -6.55 46.06 -0.76
CA GLU A 1045 -6.56 46.40 0.67
C GLU A 1045 -7.99 46.66 1.16
N GLU A 1046 -8.80 47.43 0.43
CA GLU A 1046 -10.20 47.71 0.79
C GLU A 1046 -11.04 46.43 0.90
N ILE A 1047 -10.83 45.48 -0.01
CA ILE A 1047 -11.48 44.17 0.01
C ILE A 1047 -10.96 43.35 1.19
N ALA A 1048 -9.65 43.31 1.42
CA ALA A 1048 -9.05 42.60 2.55
C ALA A 1048 -9.57 43.08 3.91
N GLU A 1049 -9.67 44.39 4.12
CA GLU A 1049 -10.28 44.99 5.32
C GLU A 1049 -11.74 44.57 5.50
N SER A 1050 -12.47 44.46 4.39
CA SER A 1050 -13.88 44.08 4.42
C SER A 1050 -14.06 42.61 4.80
N VAL A 1051 -13.15 41.74 4.33
CA VAL A 1051 -13.08 40.34 4.75
C VAL A 1051 -12.77 40.24 6.25
N GLU A 1052 -11.76 40.96 6.75
CA GLU A 1052 -11.36 40.96 8.17
C GLU A 1052 -12.47 41.46 9.10
N SER A 1053 -13.18 42.50 8.68
CA SER A 1053 -14.31 43.04 9.43
C SER A 1053 -15.59 42.20 9.32
N GLY A 1054 -15.53 41.04 8.65
CA GLY A 1054 -16.64 40.11 8.50
C GLY A 1054 -17.75 40.59 7.55
N ARG A 1055 -17.51 41.66 6.78
CA ARG A 1055 -18.50 42.20 5.84
C ARG A 1055 -18.77 41.19 4.71
N PRO A 1056 -20.03 41.00 4.31
CA PRO A 1056 -20.34 40.17 3.15
C PRO A 1056 -19.82 40.77 1.84
N LEU A 1057 -19.10 39.97 1.05
CA LEU A 1057 -18.66 40.35 -0.28
C LEU A 1057 -19.69 39.89 -1.33
N VAL A 1058 -20.19 40.86 -2.08
CA VAL A 1058 -21.19 40.68 -3.13
C VAL A 1058 -20.53 40.97 -4.47
N LEU A 1059 -20.45 39.96 -5.33
CA LEU A 1059 -19.77 40.09 -6.61
C LEU A 1059 -20.78 40.44 -7.71
N VAL A 1060 -20.41 41.34 -8.62
CA VAL A 1060 -21.23 41.67 -9.79
C VAL A 1060 -20.65 41.02 -11.03
N GLY A 1061 -21.25 39.91 -11.43
CA GLY A 1061 -20.88 39.12 -12.59
C GLY A 1061 -19.89 37.99 -12.27
N THR A 1062 -20.01 36.91 -13.05
CA THR A 1062 -19.15 35.72 -12.96
C THR A 1062 -17.68 36.00 -13.27
N THR A 1063 -17.39 37.03 -14.08
CA THR A 1063 -16.02 37.49 -14.35
C THR A 1063 -15.37 38.10 -13.11
N ALA A 1064 -16.12 38.88 -12.32
CA ALA A 1064 -15.61 39.39 -11.05
C ALA A 1064 -15.31 38.27 -10.05
N VAL A 1065 -16.15 37.22 -10.02
CA VAL A 1065 -15.90 36.02 -9.22
C VAL A 1065 -14.59 35.35 -9.61
N ARG A 1066 -14.40 35.05 -10.90
CA ARG A 1066 -13.16 34.39 -11.38
C ARG A 1066 -11.93 35.23 -11.10
N ALA A 1067 -11.98 36.54 -11.31
CA ALA A 1067 -10.87 37.44 -11.04
C ALA A 1067 -10.51 37.47 -9.55
N LEU A 1068 -11.51 37.65 -8.67
CA LEU A 1068 -11.29 37.78 -7.24
C LEU A 1068 -10.83 36.47 -6.61
N GLU A 1069 -11.45 35.33 -6.96
CA GLU A 1069 -10.99 34.03 -6.51
C GLU A 1069 -9.58 33.72 -7.06
N SER A 1070 -9.26 34.11 -8.31
CA SER A 1070 -7.90 33.96 -8.84
C SER A 1070 -6.87 34.77 -8.04
N LEU A 1071 -7.21 36.01 -7.66
CA LEU A 1071 -6.37 36.85 -6.81
C LEU A 1071 -6.16 36.22 -5.42
N PHE A 1072 -7.20 35.60 -4.83
CA PHE A 1072 -7.01 34.83 -3.62
C PHE A 1072 -5.99 33.71 -3.81
N TRP A 1073 -6.16 32.85 -4.82
CA TRP A 1073 -5.27 31.70 -5.03
C TRP A 1073 -3.84 32.11 -5.39
N LEU A 1074 -3.67 33.18 -6.16
CA LEU A 1074 -2.36 33.75 -6.47
C LEU A 1074 -1.69 34.42 -5.27
N GLY A 1075 -2.46 34.92 -4.30
CA GLY A 1075 -1.93 35.44 -3.04
C GLY A 1075 -1.70 34.36 -1.98
N ALA A 1076 -2.45 33.26 -2.06
CA ALA A 1076 -2.28 32.08 -1.24
C ALA A 1076 -1.03 31.28 -1.65
N LYS A 1077 -0.71 31.26 -2.95
CA LYS A 1077 0.55 30.78 -3.49
C LYS A 1077 1.63 31.86 -3.32
N ASP A 1078 2.82 31.50 -2.87
CA ASP A 1078 3.95 32.45 -2.83
C ASP A 1078 4.53 32.57 -4.26
N VAL A 1079 4.01 33.52 -5.06
CA VAL A 1079 4.38 33.65 -6.48
C VAL A 1079 5.60 34.58 -6.63
N PRO A 1080 6.64 34.19 -7.41
CA PRO A 1080 7.86 34.99 -7.58
C PRO A 1080 7.61 36.44 -8.01
N ASP A 1081 8.60 37.31 -7.77
CA ASP A 1081 8.57 38.72 -8.21
C ASP A 1081 8.62 38.87 -9.75
N LYS A 1082 8.87 37.79 -10.51
CA LYS A 1082 8.86 37.78 -11.98
C LYS A 1082 7.42 37.72 -12.54
N LEU A 1083 7.19 38.35 -13.68
CA LEU A 1083 5.89 38.47 -14.34
C LEU A 1083 5.81 37.52 -15.56
N PRO A 1084 4.61 37.36 -16.17
CA PRO A 1084 3.29 37.68 -15.62
C PRO A 1084 2.80 36.65 -14.58
N LEU A 1085 1.90 37.06 -13.69
CA LEU A 1085 1.17 36.10 -12.84
C LEU A 1085 0.19 35.31 -13.72
N ASP A 1086 0.20 33.98 -13.65
CA ASP A 1086 -0.75 33.13 -14.38
C ASP A 1086 -1.35 32.11 -13.42
N LEU A 1087 -2.67 32.00 -13.41
CA LEU A 1087 -3.39 30.92 -12.71
C LEU A 1087 -3.95 29.93 -13.73
N GLY A 1088 -3.49 28.69 -13.63
CA GLY A 1088 -3.92 27.57 -14.46
C GLY A 1088 -5.39 27.21 -14.29
N GLN A 1089 -5.94 26.49 -15.26
CA GLN A 1089 -7.37 26.18 -15.34
C GLN A 1089 -7.91 25.41 -14.13
N TRP A 1090 -7.15 24.41 -13.71
CA TRP A 1090 -7.47 23.50 -12.61
C TRP A 1090 -6.62 23.76 -11.37
N GLU A 1091 -5.71 24.74 -11.44
CA GLU A 1091 -4.72 25.00 -10.40
C GLU A 1091 -5.39 25.39 -9.08
N ALA A 1092 -6.48 26.18 -9.10
CA ALA A 1092 -7.23 26.47 -7.87
C ALA A 1092 -7.88 25.21 -7.26
N HIS A 1093 -8.36 24.26 -8.07
CA HIS A 1093 -8.92 23.00 -7.57
C HIS A 1093 -7.84 22.10 -7.00
N GLN A 1094 -6.66 22.06 -7.64
CA GLN A 1094 -5.48 21.39 -7.12
C GLN A 1094 -5.10 21.99 -5.78
N LEU A 1095 -4.86 23.31 -5.73
CA LEU A 1095 -4.56 24.07 -4.51
C LEU A 1095 -5.65 23.93 -3.44
N GLN A 1096 -6.93 23.75 -3.81
CA GLN A 1096 -8.03 23.53 -2.87
C GLN A 1096 -8.09 22.09 -2.35
N SER A 1097 -7.80 21.08 -3.20
CA SER A 1097 -7.68 19.69 -2.75
C SER A 1097 -6.49 19.56 -1.82
N GLU A 1098 -5.36 20.11 -2.26
CA GLU A 1098 -4.17 20.36 -1.50
C GLU A 1098 -4.53 21.11 -0.21
N ALA A 1099 -5.33 22.19 -0.18
CA ALA A 1099 -5.65 23.01 1.00
C ALA A 1099 -6.12 22.24 2.26
N ALA A 1100 -6.56 21.00 2.10
CA ALA A 1100 -6.90 20.15 3.22
C ALA A 1100 -5.67 19.74 4.06
N VAL A 1101 -4.46 20.35 3.94
CA VAL A 1101 -3.15 19.87 4.49
C VAL A 1101 -2.21 20.94 5.11
N VAL A 1102 -2.44 22.20 4.83
CA VAL A 1102 -1.60 23.42 5.03
C VAL A 1102 -2.70 24.40 5.11
N GLU A 1103 -2.64 25.11 6.21
CA GLU A 1103 -3.52 26.19 6.48
C GLU A 1103 -3.29 27.26 5.39
N LEU A 1104 -4.28 27.39 4.50
CA LEU A 1104 -4.29 28.51 3.57
C LEU A 1104 -4.29 29.81 4.39
N PRO A 1105 -3.60 30.86 3.93
CA PRO A 1105 -3.71 32.15 4.59
C PRO A 1105 -5.17 32.61 4.63
N ALA A 1106 -5.50 33.40 5.66
CA ALA A 1106 -6.79 34.07 5.69
C ALA A 1106 -7.01 34.84 4.38
N PRO A 1107 -8.25 34.88 3.83
CA PRO A 1107 -8.46 35.50 2.52
C PRO A 1107 -8.03 36.96 2.43
N SER A 1108 -8.10 37.72 3.53
CA SER A 1108 -7.57 39.09 3.59
C SER A 1108 -6.05 39.14 3.46
N GLU A 1109 -5.35 38.24 4.13
CA GLU A 1109 -3.89 38.14 4.12
C GLU A 1109 -3.38 37.76 2.72
N ALA A 1110 -4.04 36.84 2.03
CA ALA A 1110 -3.71 36.50 0.64
C ALA A 1110 -3.77 37.73 -0.29
N LEU A 1111 -4.81 38.56 -0.17
CA LEU A 1111 -4.95 39.79 -0.95
C LEU A 1111 -3.87 40.84 -0.58
N ARG A 1112 -3.60 41.02 0.72
CA ARG A 1112 -2.55 41.94 1.22
C ARG A 1112 -1.16 41.53 0.73
N ARG A 1113 -0.87 40.23 0.61
CA ARG A 1113 0.41 39.74 0.04
C ARG A 1113 0.60 40.19 -1.40
N LEU A 1114 -0.43 40.07 -2.23
CA LEU A 1114 -0.38 40.56 -3.61
C LEU A 1114 -0.24 42.08 -3.67
N ALA A 1115 -0.94 42.81 -2.82
CA ALA A 1115 -0.82 44.27 -2.70
C ALA A 1115 0.61 44.67 -2.30
N ALA A 1116 1.19 44.02 -1.29
CA ALA A 1116 2.55 44.26 -0.84
C ALA A 1116 3.58 43.91 -1.92
N ARG A 1117 3.38 42.82 -2.68
CA ARG A 1117 4.22 42.45 -3.82
C ARG A 1117 4.21 43.54 -4.89
N ALA A 1118 3.03 43.97 -5.34
CA ALA A 1118 2.93 45.04 -6.33
C ALA A 1118 3.68 46.30 -5.87
N ARG A 1119 3.52 46.72 -4.61
CA ARG A 1119 4.28 47.86 -4.04
C ARG A 1119 5.79 47.64 -4.09
N ARG A 1120 6.29 46.45 -3.72
CA ARG A 1120 7.73 46.12 -3.78
C ARG A 1120 8.28 46.17 -5.20
N CYS A 1121 7.50 45.72 -6.18
CA CYS A 1121 7.85 45.77 -7.60
C CYS A 1121 7.66 47.16 -8.23
N GLY A 1122 7.30 48.19 -7.45
CA GLY A 1122 7.02 49.53 -7.95
C GLY A 1122 5.74 49.65 -8.80
N GLN A 1123 4.84 48.67 -8.70
CA GLN A 1123 3.59 48.61 -9.44
C GLN A 1123 2.42 49.14 -8.59
N THR A 1124 1.50 49.87 -9.23
CA THR A 1124 0.28 50.40 -8.59
C THR A 1124 -0.91 49.43 -8.67
N ALA A 1125 -0.78 48.36 -9.44
CA ALA A 1125 -1.79 47.33 -9.61
C ALA A 1125 -1.14 45.96 -9.84
N VAL A 1126 -1.82 44.91 -9.38
CA VAL A 1126 -1.49 43.52 -9.65
C VAL A 1126 -2.13 43.14 -10.99
N ARG A 1127 -1.32 42.64 -11.93
CA ARG A 1127 -1.76 42.18 -13.25
C ARG A 1127 -1.37 40.72 -13.48
N GLY A 1128 -2.19 40.00 -14.22
CA GLY A 1128 -1.94 38.60 -14.58
C GLY A 1128 -2.99 38.02 -15.50
N SER A 1129 -2.93 36.71 -15.72
CA SER A 1129 -3.91 35.93 -16.47
C SER A 1129 -4.53 34.82 -15.63
N THR A 1130 -5.75 34.44 -15.95
CA THR A 1130 -6.45 33.31 -15.32
C THR A 1130 -7.15 32.46 -16.36
N ARG A 1131 -7.03 31.14 -16.21
CA ARG A 1131 -7.84 30.13 -16.91
C ARG A 1131 -8.84 29.47 -15.96
N LEU A 1132 -8.98 29.96 -14.73
CA LEU A 1132 -9.74 29.32 -13.66
C LEU A 1132 -11.14 28.88 -14.13
N CYS A 1133 -11.39 27.58 -14.04
CA CYS A 1133 -12.68 26.95 -14.32
C CYS A 1133 -13.36 26.58 -12.99
N ILE A 1134 -14.49 27.19 -12.65
CA ILE A 1134 -15.22 26.91 -11.39
C ILE A 1134 -16.38 25.97 -11.70
N VAL A 1135 -16.46 24.86 -10.95
CA VAL A 1135 -17.49 23.81 -11.09
C VAL A 1135 -17.95 23.32 -9.72
N PRO A 1136 -19.08 22.58 -9.62
CA PRO A 1136 -19.55 22.03 -8.35
C PRO A 1136 -18.47 21.23 -7.62
N GLY A 1137 -18.37 21.45 -6.30
CA GLY A 1137 -17.26 20.99 -5.47
C GLY A 1137 -16.20 22.06 -5.20
N TYR A 1138 -16.21 23.18 -5.93
CA TYR A 1138 -15.38 24.35 -5.65
C TYR A 1138 -15.81 25.05 -4.35
N GLU A 1139 -14.83 25.40 -3.50
CA GLU A 1139 -15.04 26.08 -2.22
C GLU A 1139 -14.66 27.55 -2.40
N PHE A 1140 -15.67 28.42 -2.49
CA PHE A 1140 -15.47 29.86 -2.62
C PHE A 1140 -14.84 30.44 -1.35
N ARG A 1141 -13.76 31.20 -1.52
CA ARG A 1141 -12.97 31.74 -0.41
C ARG A 1141 -13.34 33.18 -0.07
N LEU A 1142 -13.79 33.94 -1.07
CA LEU A 1142 -14.12 35.35 -0.92
C LEU A 1142 -15.59 35.65 -1.23
N VAL A 1143 -16.29 34.83 -2.03
CA VAL A 1143 -17.63 35.14 -2.52
C VAL A 1143 -18.73 34.71 -1.54
N ASP A 1144 -19.50 35.68 -1.02
CA ASP A 1144 -20.69 35.40 -0.18
C ASP A 1144 -22.00 35.45 -0.99
N ALA A 1145 -22.09 36.35 -1.97
CA ALA A 1145 -23.22 36.46 -2.89
C ALA A 1145 -22.79 36.93 -4.28
N LEU A 1146 -23.60 36.65 -5.28
CA LEU A 1146 -23.37 36.97 -6.68
C LEU A 1146 -24.61 37.57 -7.31
N VAL A 1147 -24.47 38.77 -7.88
CA VAL A 1147 -25.44 39.35 -8.83
C VAL A 1147 -24.98 39.00 -10.23
N THR A 1148 -25.79 38.25 -10.98
CA THR A 1148 -25.46 37.81 -12.34
C THR A 1148 -26.69 37.75 -13.24
N ASN A 1149 -26.52 37.53 -14.54
CA ASN A 1149 -27.62 37.29 -15.48
C ASN A 1149 -28.02 35.80 -15.44
N PHE A 1150 -29.12 35.44 -16.09
CA PHE A 1150 -29.38 34.04 -16.42
C PHE A 1150 -28.49 33.58 -17.58
N HIS A 1151 -27.85 32.42 -17.45
CA HIS A 1151 -26.82 31.93 -18.37
C HIS A 1151 -27.32 30.84 -19.32
N GLN A 1152 -26.67 30.68 -20.48
CA GLN A 1152 -27.04 29.70 -21.50
C GLN A 1152 -26.91 28.26 -20.95
N PRO A 1153 -27.81 27.32 -21.32
CA PRO A 1153 -27.63 25.90 -20.99
C PRO A 1153 -26.31 25.38 -21.56
N ASP A 1154 -25.77 24.32 -20.95
CA ASP A 1154 -24.52 23.66 -21.38
C ASP A 1154 -23.30 24.63 -21.45
N SER A 1155 -23.22 25.60 -20.53
CA SER A 1155 -22.13 26.57 -20.45
C SER A 1155 -21.30 26.47 -19.16
N THR A 1156 -20.03 26.87 -19.23
CA THR A 1156 -19.15 26.95 -18.05
C THR A 1156 -19.68 27.91 -16.98
N LEU A 1157 -20.44 28.94 -17.37
CA LEU A 1157 -21.10 29.86 -16.44
C LEU A 1157 -22.21 29.18 -15.64
N MET A 1158 -22.94 28.22 -16.23
CA MET A 1158 -23.91 27.40 -15.51
C MET A 1158 -23.25 26.56 -14.42
N CYS A 1159 -22.09 25.97 -14.72
CA CYS A 1159 -21.32 25.23 -13.71
C CYS A 1159 -20.86 26.12 -12.55
N LEU A 1160 -20.43 27.35 -12.82
CA LEU A 1160 -20.00 28.30 -11.78
C LEU A 1160 -21.17 28.69 -10.86
N VAL A 1161 -22.33 29.05 -11.40
CA VAL A 1161 -23.49 29.42 -10.56
C VAL A 1161 -24.03 28.22 -9.77
N ALA A 1162 -23.98 27.02 -10.36
CA ALA A 1162 -24.33 25.77 -9.66
C ALA A 1162 -23.33 25.43 -8.55
N ALA A 1163 -22.04 25.71 -8.73
CA ALA A 1163 -21.03 25.56 -7.69
C ALA A 1163 -21.32 26.49 -6.50
N LEU A 1164 -21.72 27.74 -6.77
CA LEU A 1164 -21.97 28.74 -5.75
C LEU A 1164 -23.27 28.50 -4.97
N ALA A 1165 -24.37 28.29 -5.69
CA ALA A 1165 -25.70 28.26 -5.09
C ALA A 1165 -26.28 26.84 -4.96
N GLY A 1166 -25.54 25.80 -5.38
CA GLY A 1166 -26.00 24.41 -5.39
C GLY A 1166 -26.88 24.08 -6.60
N ASN A 1167 -26.72 22.86 -7.14
CA ASN A 1167 -27.36 22.46 -8.40
C ASN A 1167 -28.91 22.49 -8.32
N SER A 1168 -29.48 21.94 -7.25
CA SER A 1168 -30.94 21.90 -7.05
C SER A 1168 -31.57 23.30 -6.99
N ASN A 1169 -30.91 24.26 -6.31
CA ASN A 1169 -31.40 25.63 -6.21
C ASN A 1169 -31.35 26.35 -7.56
N ILE A 1170 -30.30 26.13 -8.35
CA ILE A 1170 -30.16 26.69 -9.70
C ILE A 1170 -31.20 26.11 -10.66
N GLN A 1171 -31.41 24.79 -10.64
CA GLN A 1171 -32.45 24.17 -11.48
C GLN A 1171 -33.84 24.73 -11.17
N ALA A 1172 -34.18 24.89 -9.88
CA ALA A 1172 -35.45 25.49 -9.47
C ALA A 1172 -35.57 26.96 -9.90
N ALA A 1173 -34.51 27.76 -9.72
CA ALA A 1173 -34.52 29.18 -10.09
C ALA A 1173 -34.64 29.40 -11.60
N TYR A 1174 -33.93 28.61 -12.41
CA TYR A 1174 -33.99 28.70 -13.87
C TYR A 1174 -35.31 28.17 -14.42
N GLY A 1175 -35.85 27.08 -13.85
CA GLY A 1175 -37.20 26.61 -14.18
C GLY A 1175 -38.28 27.65 -13.87
N HIS A 1176 -38.18 28.31 -12.71
CA HIS A 1176 -39.06 29.44 -12.35
C HIS A 1176 -38.92 30.60 -13.32
N ALA A 1177 -37.69 30.96 -13.68
CA ALA A 1177 -37.40 32.07 -14.58
C ALA A 1177 -37.99 31.84 -15.99
N VAL A 1178 -37.85 30.63 -16.54
CA VAL A 1178 -38.48 30.25 -17.81
C VAL A 1178 -40.00 30.31 -17.69
N ALA A 1179 -40.57 29.73 -16.64
CA ALA A 1179 -42.02 29.71 -16.41
C ALA A 1179 -42.62 31.12 -16.25
N HIS A 1180 -41.89 32.04 -15.63
CA HIS A 1180 -42.32 33.41 -15.39
C HIS A 1180 -41.81 34.42 -16.43
N GLN A 1181 -41.34 33.93 -17.60
CA GLN A 1181 -40.92 34.75 -18.73
C GLN A 1181 -39.87 35.81 -18.38
N TYR A 1182 -38.91 35.44 -17.52
CA TYR A 1182 -37.69 36.22 -17.38
C TYR A 1182 -36.93 36.25 -18.70
N ARG A 1183 -36.18 37.33 -18.91
CA ARG A 1183 -35.31 37.49 -20.07
C ARG A 1183 -33.91 36.96 -19.73
N PHE A 1184 -33.27 36.26 -20.66
CA PHE A 1184 -32.02 35.54 -20.42
C PHE A 1184 -30.83 36.21 -21.12
N LEU A 1185 -29.62 35.79 -20.72
CA LEU A 1185 -28.33 36.19 -21.28
C LEU A 1185 -28.00 37.68 -21.07
N SER A 1186 -27.07 38.21 -21.86
CA SER A 1186 -26.39 39.50 -21.65
C SER A 1186 -27.29 40.72 -21.39
N TYR A 1187 -28.40 40.84 -22.12
CA TYR A 1187 -29.35 41.95 -21.96
C TYR A 1187 -30.63 41.58 -21.18
N GLY A 1188 -30.63 40.37 -20.61
CA GLY A 1188 -31.76 39.78 -19.92
C GLY A 1188 -32.08 40.46 -18.59
N ASP A 1189 -32.61 39.67 -17.67
CA ASP A 1189 -32.89 40.04 -16.30
C ASP A 1189 -31.79 39.49 -15.37
N ALA A 1190 -31.78 39.96 -14.13
CA ALA A 1190 -30.74 39.63 -13.16
C ALA A 1190 -31.21 38.56 -12.16
N THR A 1191 -30.24 37.89 -11.56
CA THR A 1191 -30.40 36.94 -10.46
C THR A 1191 -29.44 37.32 -9.33
N LEU A 1192 -29.93 37.31 -8.09
CA LEU A 1192 -29.13 37.40 -6.88
C LEU A 1192 -29.03 36.01 -6.24
N LEU A 1193 -27.82 35.47 -6.22
CA LEU A 1193 -27.50 34.14 -5.71
C LEU A 1193 -26.67 34.26 -4.44
N PHE A 1194 -26.98 33.45 -3.43
CA PHE A 1194 -26.19 33.37 -2.21
C PHE A 1194 -25.38 32.07 -2.17
N ASN A 1195 -24.16 32.15 -1.63
CA ASN A 1195 -23.29 30.98 -1.47
C ASN A 1195 -23.90 29.99 -0.45
N VAL A 1196 -24.17 28.75 -0.87
CA VAL A 1196 -24.75 27.70 0.00
C VAL A 1196 -23.80 27.21 1.08
N ALA A 1197 -22.50 27.28 0.85
CA ALA A 1197 -21.48 26.84 1.79
C ALA A 1197 -21.03 27.97 2.76
N GLY A 1198 -21.61 29.17 2.64
CA GLY A 1198 -21.21 30.34 3.41
C GLY A 1198 -21.43 30.18 4.92
N LYS A 1199 -20.36 30.10 5.70
CA LYS A 1199 -20.37 29.93 7.17
C LYS A 1199 -20.59 31.24 7.96
N LYS A 1200 -20.85 32.37 7.29
CA LYS A 1200 -21.00 33.68 7.96
C LYS A 1200 -22.35 33.79 8.66
N GLU A 1201 -22.32 33.89 9.98
CA GLU A 1201 -23.50 34.06 10.84
C GLU A 1201 -24.37 35.25 10.42
N GLN A 1202 -23.75 36.37 10.00
CA GLN A 1202 -24.46 37.56 9.52
C GLN A 1202 -25.31 37.27 8.25
N MET A 1203 -24.79 36.45 7.32
CA MET A 1203 -25.50 36.08 6.10
C MET A 1203 -26.68 35.15 6.43
N SER A 1204 -26.48 34.17 7.29
CA SER A 1204 -27.54 33.26 7.74
C SER A 1204 -28.67 34.00 8.48
N LYS A 1205 -28.32 34.93 9.38
CA LYS A 1205 -29.30 35.81 10.07
C LYS A 1205 -30.07 36.68 9.08
N PHE A 1206 -29.38 37.25 8.09
CA PHE A 1206 -30.01 38.11 7.09
C PHE A 1206 -30.95 37.34 6.16
N GLN A 1207 -30.55 36.14 5.68
CA GLN A 1207 -31.42 35.27 4.89
C GLN A 1207 -32.66 34.83 5.68
N THR A 1208 -32.49 34.56 6.98
CA THR A 1208 -33.61 34.25 7.89
C THR A 1208 -34.55 35.45 8.03
N HIS A 1209 -33.99 36.66 8.19
CA HIS A 1209 -34.77 37.89 8.22
C HIS A 1209 -35.57 38.09 6.92
N LEU A 1210 -34.94 37.94 5.75
CA LEU A 1210 -35.61 38.04 4.45
C LEU A 1210 -36.74 37.00 4.29
N ARG A 1211 -36.54 35.78 4.80
CA ARG A 1211 -37.58 34.73 4.84
C ARG A 1211 -38.77 35.11 5.73
N LEU A 1212 -38.51 35.66 6.91
CA LEU A 1212 -39.55 36.10 7.85
C LEU A 1212 -40.30 37.33 7.34
N SER A 1213 -39.60 38.30 6.75
CA SER A 1213 -40.22 39.51 6.18
C SER A 1213 -41.03 39.22 4.92
N ALA A 1214 -40.65 38.20 4.14
CA ALA A 1214 -41.47 37.73 3.02
C ALA A 1214 -42.71 36.94 3.48
N GLY A 1215 -42.62 36.26 4.63
CA GLY A 1215 -43.72 35.48 5.22
C GLY A 1215 -44.84 36.33 5.85
N SER A 1216 -44.56 37.57 6.26
CA SER A 1216 -45.58 38.48 6.83
C SER A 1216 -46.46 39.17 5.78
N ASP A 1217 -46.07 39.17 4.51
CA ASP A 1217 -46.82 39.75 3.38
C ASP A 1217 -47.48 38.69 2.47
N ALA A 1218 -47.45 37.41 2.85
CA ALA A 1218 -48.04 36.33 2.07
C ALA A 1218 -49.35 35.83 2.71
N GLN A 1219 -50.45 36.52 2.40
CA GLN A 1219 -51.76 35.86 2.33
C GLN A 1219 -51.66 34.75 1.26
N PRO A 1220 -52.04 33.49 1.54
CA PRO A 1220 -51.91 32.42 0.57
C PRO A 1220 -52.92 32.64 -0.57
N PRO A 1221 -52.53 32.60 -1.86
CA PRO A 1221 -53.51 32.49 -2.92
C PRO A 1221 -54.16 31.10 -2.82
N ALA A 1222 -55.48 31.10 -2.70
CA ALA A 1222 -56.29 29.89 -2.57
C ALA A 1222 -56.15 28.97 -3.79
N ALA A 1223 -56.05 27.67 -3.51
CA ALA A 1223 -56.19 26.60 -4.48
C ALA A 1223 -57.65 26.43 -4.91
N ALA A 1224 -57.91 26.52 -6.22
CA ALA A 1224 -59.09 25.97 -6.94
C ALA A 1224 -58.92 26.31 -8.43
N SER A 1225 -59.32 25.55 -9.44
CA SER A 1225 -59.65 24.14 -9.66
C SER A 1225 -59.77 24.02 -11.19
N ALA A 1226 -59.51 22.85 -11.77
CA ALA A 1226 -59.58 22.62 -13.21
C ALA A 1226 -61.00 22.80 -13.80
N ALA A 1227 -61.12 23.50 -14.96
CA ALA A 1227 -62.15 23.27 -16.01
C ALA A 1227 -61.77 24.00 -17.33
N PRO A 1228 -62.05 23.43 -18.53
CA PRO A 1228 -61.52 23.88 -19.83
C PRO A 1228 -62.57 24.70 -20.66
N PRO A 1229 -62.29 25.11 -21.92
CA PRO A 1229 -62.53 26.46 -22.46
C PRO A 1229 -63.96 26.73 -22.96
N ALA A 1230 -64.32 28.00 -23.18
CA ALA A 1230 -65.52 28.36 -23.94
C ALA A 1230 -65.36 29.68 -24.72
N ASP A 1231 -65.58 29.56 -26.03
CA ASP A 1231 -65.80 30.64 -26.99
C ASP A 1231 -67.05 31.48 -26.65
N GLY A 1232 -67.05 32.75 -27.07
CA GLY A 1232 -68.25 33.59 -27.02
C GLY A 1232 -67.97 35.06 -27.36
N GLU A 1233 -68.09 35.38 -28.65
CA GLU A 1233 -67.99 36.70 -29.26
C GLU A 1233 -69.00 37.76 -28.75
N ALA A 1234 -68.72 39.02 -29.16
CA ALA A 1234 -69.59 40.19 -29.34
C ALA A 1234 -69.52 41.26 -28.23
N ALA A 1235 -69.43 42.58 -28.48
CA ALA A 1235 -69.28 43.38 -29.69
C ALA A 1235 -69.23 44.89 -29.33
N PHE A 1236 -68.40 45.66 -30.05
CA PHE A 1236 -68.52 47.09 -30.42
C PHE A 1236 -68.34 48.24 -29.41
N SER A 1237 -67.28 49.03 -29.66
CA SER A 1237 -67.42 50.43 -30.11
C SER A 1237 -66.14 50.89 -30.86
N ARG A 1238 -66.33 51.51 -32.03
CA ARG A 1238 -65.31 51.94 -33.00
C ARG A 1238 -64.82 53.37 -32.70
N SER A 1239 -63.52 53.63 -32.89
CA SER A 1239 -63.05 54.84 -33.59
C SER A 1239 -61.64 54.70 -34.19
N LYS A 1240 -61.62 54.56 -35.53
CA LYS A 1240 -60.69 55.11 -36.56
C LYS A 1240 -59.17 55.25 -36.29
N ALA A 1241 -58.40 54.39 -36.99
CA ALA A 1241 -57.35 54.61 -38.03
C ALA A 1241 -56.54 55.94 -38.06
N PRO A 1242 -55.25 55.95 -38.51
CA PRO A 1242 -54.75 55.39 -39.79
C PRO A 1242 -53.55 54.42 -39.65
N GLU A 1243 -53.40 53.34 -40.43
CA GLU A 1243 -52.90 53.26 -41.85
C GLU A 1243 -51.55 53.98 -42.03
N LEU A 1244 -50.44 53.42 -42.56
CA LEU A 1244 -50.12 52.46 -43.63
C LEU A 1244 -48.67 51.94 -43.41
N ARG A 1245 -48.36 50.64 -43.58
CA ARG A 1245 -47.66 49.96 -44.73
C ARG A 1245 -46.23 50.47 -45.07
N PRO A 1246 -45.44 49.78 -45.92
CA PRO A 1246 -44.78 48.48 -45.73
C PRO A 1246 -43.27 48.52 -46.14
N SER A 1247 -42.41 47.76 -45.47
CA SER A 1247 -41.16 47.18 -46.03
C SER A 1247 -40.52 46.27 -44.99
#